data_AF-A0A0L1JIN0-F1
#
_entry.id   AF-A0A0L1JIN0-F1
#
_cell.length_a   1.000
_cell.length_b   1.000
_cell.length_c   1.000
_cell.angle_alpha   90.00
_cell.angle_beta   90.00
_cell.angle_gamma   90.00
#
_symmetry.space_group_name_H-M   'P 1'
#
loop_
_entity.id
_entity.type
_entity.pdbx_description
1 polymer ?
#
loop_
_entity_poly.entity_id
_entity_poly.type
_entity_poly.pdbx_seq_one_letter_code
_entity_poly.pdbx_strand_id
1 'polypeptide(L)'
;MSTEPLLPSYSSILENERERRPYRYRQGSRRANTTPPLPPVQLLSALFFAGAVIASTYWAYKSYTAPDGAPLEAAPLLPYFASLSLILSFCSWIGYLVSILYDQDNLSLFQRKLVIWISVVGKVVLGVAHAVIWFEYKQVFPGTKQPNWIIMFLAMQAWWDFLLLIGYSMLRIIIKCDRAEPTCSQCVRAFFSCPGYRDLQQLHYRNENEKVRSRVRSAQYSTERQVGWAKETGPQSRQAFKAAVVAQSLQSLPASLSSSTSAESVGFFFRYYVLEDGHNIPIYLSASQMEVLAANSPSVMQSLVAVGLAGLSNIKKSPDLMSKATEEYTRALHLINGALKDEAQRKSDATLAATMLLGMFEVLTCNTPSSLESWAQHIRGASALIEMRGAEQIKWIVGMRMFTHLRVQIIASCLHWRLSIPASIVHWSLQAMTERSVADAKADELVDLVAHVARLLSQARMNLASDIVSSAATIDRYLRQWRQTLPPRWAYQTVPGPPVRNRSPSHIKFYYTHVYHIYPDLWACNIWNFYRSARILLNQLMLNSAEIGDQAEHVQRRETVAQLSTEIAESVPFALQLVDSRATNFPSLDHCLGGFTILWPLYVAANTNPLGSTLREWVVERFETIGNDMGIGQAHFMARTLRNTCAPVP
;
A
#
# COMPACT_ATOMS: atom_id res chain seq x y z
N MET A 1 43.73 -17.32 43.65
CA MET A 1 43.60 -17.67 42.23
C MET A 1 42.40 -16.93 41.70
N SER A 2 42.65 -15.85 40.95
CA SER A 2 41.65 -15.03 40.27
C SER A 2 41.63 -15.47 38.80
N THR A 3 40.44 -15.67 38.24
CA THR A 3 40.23 -16.09 36.85
C THR A 3 39.35 -15.07 36.14
N GLU A 4 39.96 -13.99 35.65
CA GLU A 4 39.39 -13.12 34.62
C GLU A 4 40.04 -13.44 33.26
N PRO A 5 39.28 -13.47 32.15
CA PRO A 5 39.85 -13.60 30.82
C PRO A 5 40.33 -12.25 30.26
N LEU A 6 41.56 -12.28 29.73
CA LEU A 6 42.34 -11.18 29.18
C LEU A 6 41.72 -10.57 27.91
N LEU A 7 41.49 -9.26 27.92
CA LEU A 7 41.24 -8.44 26.72
C LEU A 7 42.56 -8.03 26.05
N PRO A 8 42.68 -7.99 24.71
CA PRO A 8 43.87 -7.45 24.05
C PRO A 8 43.94 -5.93 24.14
N SER A 9 45.16 -5.43 24.40
CA SER A 9 45.53 -4.01 24.47
C SER A 9 45.28 -3.25 23.16
N TYR A 10 44.65 -2.07 23.27
CA TYR A 10 44.33 -1.14 22.17
C TYR A 10 45.50 -0.22 21.73
N SER A 11 46.75 -0.52 22.09
CA SER A 11 47.88 0.40 21.88
C SER A 11 48.81 0.11 20.69
N SER A 12 48.55 -0.88 19.83
CA SER A 12 49.48 -1.25 18.74
C SER A 12 49.02 -0.91 17.30
N ILE A 13 47.90 -0.20 17.12
CA ILE A 13 47.38 0.15 15.79
C ILE A 13 47.83 1.53 15.29
N LEU A 14 48.41 2.38 16.14
CA LEU A 14 48.77 3.76 15.76
C LEU A 14 50.20 3.96 15.25
N GLU A 15 51.04 2.92 15.15
CA GLU A 15 52.43 3.09 14.73
C GLU A 15 52.75 2.67 13.28
N ASN A 16 51.80 2.10 12.53
CA ASN A 16 52.08 1.59 11.18
C ASN A 16 51.52 2.42 10.00
N GLU A 17 51.08 3.67 10.25
CA GLU A 17 50.63 4.59 9.19
C GLU A 17 51.67 5.68 8.82
N ARG A 18 52.89 5.65 9.36
CA ARG A 18 53.87 6.73 9.16
C ARG A 18 54.72 6.68 7.90
N GLU A 19 54.59 5.67 7.04
CA GLU A 19 55.39 5.61 5.80
C GLU A 19 54.59 5.18 4.56
N ARG A 20 53.77 6.06 3.97
CA ARG A 20 53.56 6.08 2.49
C ARG A 20 53.39 7.51 1.97
N ARG A 21 54.24 7.84 0.99
CA ARG A 21 54.37 9.13 0.27
C ARG A 21 53.08 9.54 -0.48
N PRO A 22 52.91 10.86 -0.74
CA PRO A 22 51.62 11.42 -1.14
C PRO A 22 51.33 11.26 -2.64
N TYR A 23 50.14 10.75 -2.97
CA TYR A 23 49.54 10.93 -4.28
C TYR A 23 48.94 12.34 -4.36
N ARG A 24 49.42 13.15 -5.31
CA ARG A 24 48.90 14.50 -5.60
C ARG A 24 47.42 14.41 -5.99
N TYR A 25 46.53 14.79 -5.07
CA TYR A 25 45.18 15.20 -5.43
C TYR A 25 45.21 16.68 -5.80
N ARG A 26 44.81 16.97 -7.03
CA ARG A 26 44.69 18.32 -7.60
C ARG A 26 43.76 19.13 -6.70
N GLN A 27 44.26 20.23 -6.14
CA GLN A 27 43.45 21.22 -5.40
C GLN A 27 42.34 21.74 -6.32
N GLY A 28 41.15 21.19 -6.18
CA GLY A 28 39.91 21.84 -6.57
C GLY A 28 39.58 22.87 -5.49
N SER A 29 39.67 24.14 -5.86
CA SER A 29 39.27 25.32 -5.10
C SER A 29 38.09 25.06 -4.15
N ARG A 30 38.27 25.40 -2.86
CA ARG A 30 37.17 25.66 -1.91
C ARG A 30 36.27 26.74 -2.51
N ARG A 31 35.20 26.34 -3.21
CA ARG A 31 34.05 27.20 -3.47
C ARG A 31 33.15 27.13 -2.25
N ALA A 32 33.02 28.24 -1.55
CA ALA A 32 31.90 28.47 -0.65
C ALA A 32 30.62 28.27 -1.46
N ASN A 33 29.86 27.21 -1.17
CA ASN A 33 28.63 26.92 -1.89
C ASN A 33 27.48 27.70 -1.25
N THR A 34 27.38 28.97 -1.64
CA THR A 34 26.08 29.60 -1.84
C THR A 34 25.28 28.75 -2.84
N THR A 35 23.98 28.63 -2.61
CA THR A 35 23.03 28.09 -3.59
C THR A 35 23.39 28.59 -4.99
N PRO A 36 23.45 27.74 -6.04
CA PRO A 36 23.54 28.28 -7.38
C PRO A 36 22.31 29.18 -7.55
N PRO A 37 22.50 30.48 -7.83
CA PRO A 37 21.35 31.35 -8.05
C PRO A 37 20.52 30.76 -9.18
N LEU A 38 19.19 30.95 -9.12
CA LEU A 38 18.34 30.76 -10.30
C LEU A 38 19.09 31.36 -11.50
N PRO A 39 19.24 30.61 -12.62
CA PRO A 39 19.91 31.13 -13.80
C PRO A 39 19.39 32.55 -14.06
N PRO A 40 20.26 33.55 -14.31
CA PRO A 40 19.84 34.95 -14.39
C PRO A 40 18.65 35.16 -15.33
N VAL A 41 18.58 34.36 -16.40
CA VAL A 41 17.48 34.32 -17.36
C VAL A 41 16.13 33.96 -16.72
N GLN A 42 16.09 33.00 -15.80
CA GLN A 42 14.86 32.57 -15.11
C GLN A 42 14.39 33.62 -14.11
N LEU A 43 15.32 34.23 -13.35
CA LEU A 43 15.01 35.30 -12.41
C LEU A 43 14.49 36.55 -13.13
N LEU A 44 15.15 36.94 -14.22
CA LEU A 44 14.73 38.06 -15.06
C LEU A 44 13.35 37.78 -15.67
N SER A 45 13.12 36.57 -16.19
CA SER A 45 11.81 36.17 -16.74
C SER A 45 10.69 36.26 -15.70
N ALA A 46 10.95 35.85 -14.46
CA ALA A 46 9.98 35.94 -13.36
C ALA A 46 9.58 37.39 -13.06
N LEU A 47 10.55 38.31 -13.01
CA LEU A 47 10.29 39.73 -12.80
C LEU A 47 9.50 40.34 -13.95
N PHE A 48 9.82 39.98 -15.19
CA PHE A 48 9.07 40.45 -16.36
C PHE A 48 7.64 39.89 -16.41
N PHE A 49 7.42 38.61 -16.11
CA PHE A 49 6.08 38.03 -16.07
C PHE A 49 5.22 38.63 -14.96
N ALA A 50 5.77 38.78 -13.76
CA ALA A 50 5.05 39.41 -12.64
C ALA A 50 4.73 40.88 -12.93
N GLY A 51 5.68 41.64 -13.47
CA GLY A 51 5.47 43.03 -13.88
C GLY A 51 4.41 43.15 -14.98
N ALA A 52 4.45 42.27 -15.98
CA ALA A 52 3.46 42.22 -17.05
C ALA A 52 2.06 41.91 -16.50
N VAL A 53 1.92 40.93 -15.60
CA VAL A 53 0.65 40.59 -14.93
C VAL A 53 0.07 41.78 -14.19
N ILE A 54 0.88 42.47 -13.39
CA ILE A 54 0.42 43.63 -12.60
C ILE A 54 -0.04 44.76 -13.52
N ALA A 55 0.79 45.12 -14.50
CA ALA A 55 0.50 46.20 -15.43
C ALA A 55 -0.73 45.90 -16.31
N SER A 56 -0.83 44.67 -16.84
CA SER A 56 -1.93 44.26 -17.71
C SER A 56 -3.25 44.13 -16.95
N THR A 57 -3.23 43.61 -15.71
CA THR A 57 -4.43 43.45 -14.88
C THR A 57 -4.96 44.82 -14.42
N TYR A 58 -4.08 45.71 -13.99
CA TYR A 58 -4.45 47.08 -13.61
C TYR A 58 -5.09 47.83 -14.79
N TRP A 59 -4.54 47.70 -16.00
CA TRP A 59 -5.08 48.39 -17.17
C TRP A 59 -6.36 47.73 -17.71
N ALA A 60 -6.48 46.41 -17.69
CA ALA A 60 -7.73 45.71 -18.02
C ALA A 60 -8.87 46.20 -17.11
N TYR A 61 -8.61 46.34 -15.80
CA TYR A 61 -9.55 46.89 -14.83
C TYR A 61 -9.90 48.36 -15.10
N LYS A 62 -8.90 49.21 -15.39
CA LYS A 62 -9.10 50.64 -15.68
C LYS A 62 -9.83 50.87 -17.02
N SER A 63 -9.60 50.03 -18.02
CA SER A 63 -10.30 50.05 -19.32
C SER A 63 -11.80 49.87 -19.17
N TYR A 64 -12.21 49.08 -18.17
CA TYR A 64 -13.60 48.75 -17.91
C TYR A 64 -14.34 49.85 -17.13
N THR A 65 -13.62 50.76 -16.47
CA THR A 65 -14.16 51.65 -15.43
C THR A 65 -14.10 53.15 -15.75
N ALA A 66 -13.71 53.56 -16.97
CA ALA A 66 -13.62 54.99 -17.32
C ALA A 66 -15.01 55.68 -17.40
N PRO A 67 -15.30 56.72 -16.58
CA PRO A 67 -16.57 57.46 -16.61
C PRO A 67 -16.63 58.44 -17.78
N ASP A 68 -17.85 58.70 -18.25
CA ASP A 68 -18.12 59.68 -19.31
C ASP A 68 -17.81 61.11 -18.85
N GLY A 69 -16.98 61.84 -19.60
CA GLY A 69 -17.01 63.32 -19.59
C GLY A 69 -15.76 64.13 -19.22
N ALA A 70 -14.54 63.58 -19.14
CA ALA A 70 -13.33 64.39 -18.91
C ALA A 70 -12.44 64.51 -20.17
N PRO A 71 -11.79 65.68 -20.44
CA PRO A 71 -11.01 65.89 -21.65
C PRO A 71 -9.74 65.04 -21.67
N LEU A 72 -9.35 64.60 -22.87
CA LEU A 72 -8.14 63.83 -23.15
C LEU A 72 -6.88 64.59 -22.74
N GLU A 73 -6.34 64.29 -21.56
CA GLU A 73 -4.94 64.59 -21.25
C GLU A 73 -4.01 63.71 -22.10
N ALA A 74 -2.83 64.26 -22.41
CA ALA A 74 -1.84 63.75 -23.36
C ALA A 74 -1.76 62.21 -23.42
N ALA A 75 -1.73 61.67 -24.64
CA ALA A 75 -1.71 60.24 -24.92
C ALA A 75 -0.83 59.51 -23.89
N PRO A 76 -1.42 58.66 -23.02
CA PRO A 76 -0.67 58.16 -21.89
C PRO A 76 0.53 57.39 -22.46
N LEU A 77 1.74 57.70 -21.99
CA LEU A 77 2.94 56.89 -22.28
C LEU A 77 2.72 55.43 -21.86
N LEU A 78 1.71 55.17 -21.02
CA LEU A 78 1.42 53.90 -20.38
C LEU A 78 0.99 52.75 -21.32
N PRO A 79 0.13 52.90 -22.34
CA PRO A 79 -0.07 51.88 -23.38
C PRO A 79 1.20 51.54 -24.16
N TYR A 80 2.13 52.49 -24.34
CA TYR A 80 3.46 52.19 -24.86
C TYR A 80 4.28 51.39 -23.85
N PHE A 81 4.21 51.71 -22.55
CA PHE A 81 4.84 50.91 -21.48
C PHE A 81 4.23 49.50 -21.34
N ALA A 82 2.91 49.35 -21.47
CA ALA A 82 2.23 48.06 -21.40
C ALA A 82 2.61 47.20 -22.62
N SER A 83 2.55 47.77 -23.82
CA SER A 83 3.00 47.11 -25.05
C SER A 83 4.48 46.73 -24.97
N LEU A 84 5.34 47.61 -24.46
CA LEU A 84 6.75 47.34 -24.22
C LEU A 84 6.95 46.22 -23.18
N SER A 85 6.20 46.22 -22.08
CA SER A 85 6.26 45.20 -21.03
C SER A 85 5.81 43.83 -21.55
N LEU A 86 4.86 43.81 -22.48
CA LEU A 86 4.35 42.60 -23.13
C LEU A 86 5.30 42.07 -24.20
N ILE A 87 5.97 42.95 -24.95
CA ILE A 87 7.06 42.58 -25.86
C ILE A 87 8.24 42.00 -25.05
N LEU A 88 8.63 42.65 -23.95
CA LEU A 88 9.70 42.17 -23.07
C LEU A 88 9.33 40.85 -22.40
N SER A 89 8.07 40.66 -22.02
CA SER A 89 7.53 39.38 -21.54
C SER A 89 7.60 38.29 -22.61
N PHE A 90 7.21 38.57 -23.85
CA PHE A 90 7.29 37.61 -24.96
C PHE A 90 8.75 37.22 -25.28
N CYS A 91 9.66 38.19 -25.29
CA CYS A 91 11.09 37.92 -25.45
C CYS A 91 11.65 37.09 -24.28
N SER A 92 11.20 37.38 -23.04
CA SER A 92 11.56 36.60 -21.86
C SER A 92 11.00 35.18 -21.90
N TRP A 93 9.80 34.98 -22.47
CA TRP A 93 9.20 33.66 -22.69
C TRP A 93 10.01 32.80 -23.67
N ILE A 94 10.46 33.38 -24.79
CA ILE A 94 11.35 32.66 -25.72
C ILE A 94 12.66 32.30 -25.02
N GLY A 95 13.27 33.25 -24.30
CA GLY A 95 14.49 33.00 -23.52
C GLY A 95 14.31 31.93 -22.43
N TYR A 96 13.14 31.88 -21.80
CA TYR A 96 12.77 30.89 -20.80
C TYR A 96 12.61 29.49 -21.42
N LEU A 97 11.92 29.35 -22.55
CA LEU A 97 11.80 28.07 -23.26
C LEU A 97 13.16 27.54 -23.73
N VAL A 98 14.02 28.42 -24.25
CA VAL A 98 15.41 28.07 -24.61
C VAL A 98 16.21 27.65 -23.37
N SER A 99 16.03 28.33 -22.24
CA SER A 99 16.65 27.94 -20.97
C SER A 99 16.20 26.55 -20.50
N ILE A 100 14.92 26.18 -20.66
CA ILE A 100 14.43 24.83 -20.33
C ILE A 100 15.08 23.78 -21.24
N LEU A 101 15.23 24.08 -22.53
CA LEU A 101 15.87 23.16 -23.49
C LEU A 101 17.35 22.90 -23.14
N TYR A 102 18.07 23.92 -22.70
CA TYR A 102 19.50 23.86 -22.37
C TYR A 102 19.83 23.48 -20.91
N ASP A 103 18.83 23.34 -20.02
CA ASP A 103 19.02 23.00 -18.60
C ASP A 103 19.45 21.53 -18.40
N GLN A 104 20.68 21.15 -18.77
CA GLN A 104 21.14 19.75 -18.89
C GLN A 104 21.12 18.92 -17.59
N ASP A 105 21.11 19.52 -16.40
CA ASP A 105 21.48 18.82 -15.16
C ASP A 105 20.31 18.40 -14.23
N ASN A 106 19.08 18.89 -14.48
CA ASN A 106 18.03 18.91 -13.44
C ASN A 106 16.70 18.21 -13.75
N LEU A 107 16.35 17.96 -15.01
CA LEU A 107 15.09 17.27 -15.40
C LEU A 107 15.33 16.27 -16.54
N SER A 108 14.48 15.24 -16.68
CA SER A 108 14.56 14.33 -17.84
C SER A 108 14.23 15.05 -19.15
N LEU A 109 14.81 14.60 -20.26
CA LEU A 109 14.55 15.17 -21.59
C LEU A 109 13.07 15.12 -21.98
N PHE A 110 12.33 14.11 -21.49
CA PHE A 110 10.88 13.99 -21.63
C PHE A 110 10.13 15.09 -20.87
N GLN A 111 10.44 15.32 -19.59
CA GLN A 111 9.79 16.36 -18.78
C GLN A 111 10.02 17.77 -19.37
N ARG A 112 11.22 18.05 -19.88
CA ARG A 112 11.51 19.34 -20.54
C ARG A 112 10.66 19.52 -21.80
N LYS A 113 10.61 18.50 -22.66
CA LYS A 113 9.76 18.53 -23.87
C LYS A 113 8.28 18.68 -23.51
N LEU A 114 7.82 18.03 -22.45
CA LEU A 114 6.44 18.12 -21.98
C LEU A 114 6.08 19.54 -21.51
N VAL A 115 6.94 20.19 -20.71
CA VAL A 115 6.71 21.57 -20.25
C VAL A 115 6.65 22.56 -21.42
N ILE A 116 7.56 22.41 -22.39
CA ILE A 116 7.57 23.23 -23.61
C ILE A 116 6.30 22.99 -24.42
N TRP A 117 5.89 21.73 -24.57
CA TRP A 117 4.68 21.37 -25.30
C TRP A 117 3.43 21.94 -24.63
N ILE A 118 3.29 21.82 -23.31
CA ILE A 118 2.20 22.43 -22.52
C ILE A 118 2.19 23.95 -22.69
N SER A 119 3.36 24.59 -22.70
CA SER A 119 3.48 26.04 -22.92
C SER A 119 2.92 26.46 -24.28
N VAL A 120 3.37 25.81 -25.36
CA VAL A 120 3.01 26.17 -26.74
C VAL A 120 1.54 25.87 -27.01
N VAL A 121 1.08 24.66 -26.64
CA VAL A 121 -0.32 24.25 -26.84
C VAL A 121 -1.26 25.12 -26.01
N GLY A 122 -0.91 25.41 -24.75
CA GLY A 122 -1.68 26.27 -23.88
C GLY A 122 -1.93 27.67 -24.46
N LYS A 123 -0.92 28.27 -25.09
CA LYS A 123 -1.06 29.58 -25.74
C LYS A 123 -1.98 29.55 -26.96
N VAL A 124 -1.92 28.48 -27.76
CA VAL A 124 -2.82 28.31 -28.91
C VAL A 124 -4.27 28.17 -28.45
N VAL A 125 -4.52 27.32 -27.44
CA VAL A 125 -5.85 27.14 -26.86
C VAL A 125 -6.39 28.45 -26.29
N LEU A 126 -5.56 29.20 -25.57
CA LEU A 126 -5.94 30.48 -25.00
C LEU A 126 -6.28 31.52 -26.08
N GLY A 127 -5.53 31.55 -27.18
CA GLY A 127 -5.81 32.40 -28.34
C GLY A 127 -7.15 32.10 -29.00
N VAL A 128 -7.44 30.82 -29.22
CA VAL A 128 -8.72 30.38 -29.79
C VAL A 128 -9.88 30.72 -28.86
N ALA A 129 -9.76 30.40 -27.56
CA ALA A 129 -10.79 30.70 -26.57
C ALA A 129 -11.07 32.21 -26.48
N HIS A 130 -10.03 33.04 -26.50
CA HIS A 130 -10.18 34.50 -26.46
C HIS A 130 -10.86 35.04 -27.72
N ALA A 131 -10.53 34.51 -28.91
CA ALA A 131 -11.17 34.89 -30.16
C ALA A 131 -12.66 34.53 -30.18
N VAL A 132 -13.02 33.35 -29.66
CA VAL A 132 -14.42 32.91 -29.53
C VAL A 132 -15.18 33.84 -28.57
N ILE A 133 -14.63 34.10 -27.38
CA ILE A 133 -15.27 34.98 -26.38
C ILE A 133 -15.45 36.40 -26.93
N TRP A 134 -14.44 36.93 -27.62
CA TRP A 134 -14.52 38.24 -28.28
C TRP A 134 -15.63 38.28 -29.33
N PHE A 135 -15.71 37.24 -30.17
CA PHE A 135 -16.72 37.14 -31.23
C PHE A 135 -18.14 37.05 -30.67
N GLU A 136 -18.36 36.15 -29.70
CA GLU A 136 -19.63 35.98 -28.99
C GLU A 136 -20.05 37.28 -28.29
N TYR A 137 -19.14 37.95 -27.58
CA TYR A 137 -19.44 39.21 -26.91
C TYR A 137 -19.88 40.30 -27.90
N LYS A 138 -19.22 40.38 -29.05
CA LYS A 138 -19.56 41.35 -30.10
C LYS A 138 -20.94 41.07 -30.72
N GLN A 139 -21.35 39.81 -30.80
CA GLN A 139 -22.67 39.43 -31.30
C GLN A 139 -23.78 39.66 -30.28
N VAL A 140 -23.54 39.31 -29.02
CA VAL A 140 -24.56 39.35 -27.96
C VAL A 140 -24.81 40.78 -27.46
N PHE A 141 -23.80 41.65 -27.48
CA PHE A 141 -23.90 43.02 -26.99
C PHE A 141 -23.56 44.07 -28.08
N PRO A 142 -24.37 44.18 -29.15
CA PRO A 142 -24.16 45.20 -30.17
C PRO A 142 -24.45 46.58 -29.58
N GLY A 143 -23.46 47.47 -29.56
CA GLY A 143 -23.59 48.86 -29.12
C GLY A 143 -23.02 49.19 -27.73
N THR A 144 -22.48 48.21 -27.00
CA THR A 144 -21.78 48.47 -25.72
C THR A 144 -20.33 48.93 -25.95
N LYS A 145 -19.81 49.73 -25.03
CA LYS A 145 -18.39 50.16 -25.01
C LYS A 145 -17.50 48.93 -24.91
N GLN A 146 -16.78 48.63 -25.99
CA GLN A 146 -15.95 47.44 -26.07
C GLN A 146 -14.70 47.59 -25.19
N PRO A 147 -14.35 46.58 -24.37
CA PRO A 147 -13.05 46.59 -23.69
C PRO A 147 -11.93 46.47 -24.72
N ASN A 148 -10.71 46.86 -24.34
CA ASN A 148 -9.56 46.62 -25.19
C ASN A 148 -9.19 45.13 -25.16
N TRP A 149 -9.81 44.37 -26.07
CA TRP A 149 -9.67 42.92 -26.19
C TRP A 149 -8.23 42.46 -26.41
N ILE A 150 -7.39 43.29 -27.03
CA ILE A 150 -5.96 43.01 -27.20
C ILE A 150 -5.27 43.00 -25.83
N ILE A 151 -5.58 43.96 -24.97
CA ILE A 151 -4.97 44.04 -23.63
C ILE A 151 -5.50 42.96 -22.70
N MET A 152 -6.79 42.58 -22.80
CA MET A 152 -7.33 41.43 -22.09
C MET A 152 -6.65 40.12 -22.49
N PHE A 153 -6.42 39.92 -23.80
CA PHE A 153 -5.69 38.75 -24.30
C PHE A 153 -4.28 38.68 -23.72
N LEU A 154 -3.55 39.80 -23.82
CA LEU A 154 -2.17 39.89 -23.36
C LEU A 154 -2.04 39.73 -21.84
N ALA A 155 -3.04 40.19 -21.06
CA ALA A 155 -3.11 39.95 -19.63
C ALA A 155 -3.26 38.45 -19.30
N MET A 156 -4.14 37.77 -20.02
CA MET A 156 -4.38 36.34 -19.84
C MET A 156 -3.14 35.52 -20.22
N GLN A 157 -2.41 35.93 -21.27
CA GLN A 157 -1.13 35.33 -21.63
C GLN A 157 -0.06 35.51 -20.54
N ALA A 158 0.04 36.71 -19.95
CA ALA A 158 0.99 36.98 -18.88
C ALA A 158 0.71 36.11 -17.63
N TRP A 159 -0.56 35.90 -17.28
CA TRP A 159 -0.95 34.98 -16.19
C TRP A 159 -0.60 33.52 -16.50
N TRP A 160 -0.84 33.07 -17.74
CA TRP A 160 -0.48 31.71 -18.16
C TRP A 160 1.02 31.46 -18.05
N ASP A 161 1.85 32.41 -18.52
CA ASP A 161 3.31 32.32 -18.46
C ASP A 161 3.83 32.34 -17.02
N PHE A 162 3.23 33.15 -16.14
CA PHE A 162 3.57 33.19 -14.72
C PHE A 162 3.22 31.88 -13.99
N LEU A 163 2.05 31.31 -14.23
CA LEU A 163 1.64 30.04 -13.63
C LEU A 163 2.51 28.87 -14.11
N LEU A 164 2.87 28.86 -15.40
CA LEU A 164 3.78 27.86 -15.96
C LEU A 164 5.17 27.95 -15.32
N LEU A 165 5.68 29.16 -15.08
CA LEU A 165 6.95 29.38 -14.38
C LEU A 165 6.92 28.84 -12.94
N ILE A 166 5.83 29.07 -12.20
CA ILE A 166 5.64 28.53 -10.85
C ILE A 166 5.59 27.00 -10.89
N GLY A 167 4.80 26.43 -11.81
CA GLY A 167 4.68 24.97 -11.99
C GLY A 167 6.03 24.31 -12.32
N TYR A 168 6.82 24.90 -13.23
CA TYR A 168 8.17 24.43 -13.54
C TYR A 168 9.13 24.54 -12.34
N SER A 169 9.05 25.63 -11.59
CA SER A 169 9.88 25.84 -10.40
C SER A 169 9.57 24.80 -9.31
N MET A 170 8.29 24.46 -9.14
CA MET A 170 7.82 23.38 -8.25
C MET A 170 8.32 22.01 -8.71
N LEU A 171 8.28 21.72 -10.02
CA LEU A 171 8.86 20.50 -10.60
C LEU A 171 10.38 20.38 -10.34
N ARG A 172 11.10 21.51 -10.27
CA ARG A 172 12.55 21.56 -9.98
C ARG A 172 12.89 21.38 -8.50
N ILE A 173 11.97 21.66 -7.58
CA ILE A 173 12.15 21.47 -6.13
C ILE A 173 12.14 19.98 -5.77
N ILE A 174 11.61 19.14 -6.65
CA ILE A 174 11.64 17.69 -6.53
C ILE A 174 12.91 17.17 -7.22
N ILE A 175 13.88 16.72 -6.40
CA ILE A 175 15.03 15.84 -6.71
C ILE A 175 16.36 16.53 -7.08
N LYS A 176 17.16 16.87 -6.05
CA LYS A 176 18.57 16.40 -5.84
C LYS A 176 19.12 16.98 -4.52
N CYS A 177 19.70 16.12 -3.69
CA CYS A 177 20.43 16.51 -2.48
C CYS A 177 21.78 17.14 -2.88
N ASP A 178 22.10 18.33 -2.35
CA ASP A 178 23.33 19.06 -2.69
C ASP A 178 24.60 18.58 -1.97
N ARG A 179 24.46 17.58 -1.09
CA ARG A 179 25.54 16.94 -0.34
C ARG A 179 26.38 17.90 0.52
N ALA A 180 25.84 19.06 0.92
CA ALA A 180 26.53 19.96 1.84
C ALA A 180 26.71 19.34 3.24
N GLU A 181 27.94 19.23 3.75
CA GLU A 181 28.22 18.71 5.10
C GLU A 181 28.05 19.78 6.19
N PRO A 182 27.45 19.46 7.36
CA PRO A 182 26.98 18.15 7.82
C PRO A 182 25.55 17.76 7.36
N THR A 183 24.74 18.70 6.88
CA THR A 183 23.34 18.49 6.45
C THR A 183 23.03 19.24 5.16
N CYS A 184 22.29 18.63 4.24
CA CYS A 184 22.03 19.24 2.93
C CYS A 184 21.17 20.51 3.07
N SER A 185 21.44 21.51 2.23
CA SER A 185 20.79 22.81 2.33
C SER A 185 19.30 22.76 2.01
N GLN A 186 18.83 21.67 1.38
CA GLN A 186 17.43 21.41 1.05
C GLN A 186 16.67 20.95 2.29
N CYS A 187 17.22 20.02 3.07
CA CYS A 187 16.63 19.58 4.35
C CYS A 187 16.56 20.75 5.35
N VAL A 188 17.62 21.57 5.42
CA VAL A 188 17.65 22.75 6.29
C VAL A 188 16.55 23.75 5.93
N ARG A 189 16.38 24.08 4.64
CA ARG A 189 15.35 25.05 4.20
C ARG A 189 13.92 24.51 4.31
N ALA A 190 13.74 23.21 4.18
CA ALA A 190 12.45 22.55 4.32
C ALA A 190 12.10 22.23 5.78
N PHE A 191 12.91 22.65 6.75
CA PHE A 191 12.77 22.34 8.18
C PHE A 191 12.66 20.83 8.47
N PHE A 192 13.28 20.00 7.63
CA PHE A 192 13.39 18.55 7.84
C PHE A 192 14.77 18.20 8.42
N SER A 193 14.81 17.28 9.38
CA SER A 193 16.06 16.71 9.87
C SER A 193 16.72 15.88 8.77
N CYS A 194 17.87 16.35 8.26
CA CYS A 194 18.66 15.61 7.29
C CYS A 194 19.23 14.36 7.97
N PRO A 195 19.06 13.14 7.43
CA PRO A 195 19.58 11.91 8.05
C PRO A 195 21.11 11.78 8.02
N GLY A 196 21.84 12.83 7.61
CA GLY A 196 23.30 12.82 7.41
C GLY A 196 23.73 12.08 6.14
N TYR A 197 25.03 12.17 5.83
CA TYR A 197 25.65 11.39 4.75
C TYR A 197 26.21 10.09 5.32
N ARG A 198 26.02 8.99 4.59
CA ARG A 198 26.63 7.70 4.94
C ARG A 198 28.15 7.86 5.03
N ASP A 199 28.73 7.32 6.09
CA ASP A 199 30.17 7.23 6.25
C ASP A 199 30.77 6.32 5.16
N LEU A 200 31.60 6.91 4.30
CA LEU A 200 32.27 6.20 3.22
C LEU A 200 33.33 5.21 3.75
N GLN A 201 33.79 5.35 5.00
CA GLN A 201 34.67 4.36 5.62
C GLN A 201 33.96 3.02 5.88
N GLN A 202 32.62 3.02 5.98
CA GLN A 202 31.81 1.80 6.07
C GLN A 202 31.58 1.11 4.70
N LEU A 203 32.01 1.73 3.58
CA LEU A 203 31.88 1.22 2.21
C LEU A 203 33.21 0.83 1.58
N HIS A 204 34.10 0.25 2.38
CA HIS A 204 35.36 -0.32 1.89
C HIS A 204 35.11 -1.65 1.16
N TYR A 205 34.57 -1.58 -0.06
CA TYR A 205 34.57 -2.72 -0.97
C TYR A 205 35.99 -2.95 -1.49
N ARG A 206 36.65 -3.98 -0.98
CA ARG A 206 37.87 -4.50 -1.62
C ARG A 206 37.45 -5.12 -2.96
N ASN A 207 37.87 -4.48 -4.05
CA ASN A 207 37.73 -5.05 -5.39
C ASN A 207 38.69 -6.25 -5.51
N GLU A 208 38.17 -7.42 -5.18
CA GLU A 208 38.87 -8.69 -5.34
C GLU A 208 38.67 -9.27 -6.75
N ASN A 209 38.04 -8.54 -7.70
CA ASN A 209 37.75 -9.07 -9.04
C ASN A 209 39.01 -9.53 -9.76
N GLU A 210 40.15 -8.89 -9.53
CA GLU A 210 41.42 -9.26 -10.16
C GLU A 210 42.04 -10.51 -9.51
N LYS A 211 41.93 -10.66 -8.19
CA LYS A 211 42.30 -11.88 -7.45
C LYS A 211 41.37 -13.06 -7.76
N VAL A 212 40.08 -12.81 -7.95
CA VAL A 212 39.10 -13.82 -8.38
C VAL A 212 39.37 -14.21 -9.83
N ARG A 213 39.64 -13.24 -10.73
CA ARG A 213 40.05 -13.52 -12.12
C ARG A 213 41.38 -14.26 -12.23
N SER A 214 42.32 -14.02 -11.31
CA SER A 214 43.58 -14.78 -11.28
C SER A 214 43.38 -16.19 -10.72
N ARG A 215 42.57 -16.35 -9.65
CA ARG A 215 42.20 -17.67 -9.09
C ARG A 215 41.43 -18.54 -10.07
N VAL A 216 40.47 -17.96 -10.80
CA VAL A 216 39.68 -18.68 -11.83
C VAL A 216 40.58 -19.08 -13.00
N ARG A 217 41.50 -18.21 -13.44
CA ARG A 217 42.48 -18.56 -14.48
C ARG A 217 43.46 -19.64 -14.02
N SER A 218 43.96 -19.58 -12.79
CA SER A 218 44.83 -20.64 -12.24
C SER A 218 44.08 -21.96 -12.04
N ALA A 219 42.79 -21.92 -11.65
CA ALA A 219 41.94 -23.11 -11.55
C ALA A 219 41.62 -23.72 -12.92
N GLN A 220 41.39 -22.90 -13.95
CA GLN A 220 41.21 -23.36 -15.33
C GLN A 220 42.48 -24.03 -15.88
N TYR A 221 43.66 -23.43 -15.66
CA TYR A 221 44.95 -24.06 -16.03
C TYR A 221 45.22 -25.38 -15.28
N SER A 222 44.76 -25.49 -14.03
CA SER A 222 44.86 -26.74 -13.24
C SER A 222 43.90 -27.83 -13.75
N THR A 223 42.71 -27.42 -14.20
CA THR A 223 41.67 -28.32 -14.70
C THR A 223 42.01 -28.82 -16.11
N GLU A 224 42.54 -27.98 -17.01
CA GLU A 224 43.00 -28.42 -18.34
C GLU A 224 44.15 -29.42 -18.27
N ARG A 225 45.03 -29.31 -17.26
CA ARG A 225 46.14 -30.25 -17.05
C ARG A 225 45.69 -31.60 -16.48
N GLN A 226 44.52 -31.68 -15.84
CA GLN A 226 43.92 -32.95 -15.37
C GLN A 226 42.90 -33.56 -16.35
N VAL A 227 42.27 -32.77 -17.22
CA VAL A 227 41.32 -33.27 -18.25
C VAL A 227 42.04 -34.00 -19.39
N GLY A 228 43.36 -33.80 -19.54
CA GLY A 228 44.20 -34.56 -20.47
C GLY A 228 44.30 -36.07 -20.16
N TRP A 229 43.96 -36.51 -18.94
CA TRP A 229 44.10 -37.91 -18.52
C TRP A 229 42.77 -38.67 -18.36
N ALA A 230 41.63 -38.03 -18.62
CA ALA A 230 40.29 -38.62 -18.45
C ALA A 230 39.53 -38.77 -19.78
N LYS A 231 40.20 -39.25 -20.83
CA LYS A 231 39.54 -39.59 -22.10
C LYS A 231 38.99 -41.01 -22.18
N GLU A 232 39.10 -41.79 -21.10
CA GLU A 232 38.57 -43.16 -21.03
C GLU A 232 37.79 -43.39 -19.73
N THR A 233 36.55 -42.90 -19.61
CA THR A 233 35.53 -43.53 -18.75
C THR A 233 34.11 -43.12 -19.19
N GLY A 234 33.17 -44.06 -19.08
CA GLY A 234 31.80 -43.96 -19.63
C GLY A 234 30.84 -43.00 -18.91
N PRO A 235 29.59 -42.90 -19.39
CA PRO A 235 28.62 -41.84 -19.05
C PRO A 235 28.27 -41.71 -17.56
N GLN A 236 28.33 -42.80 -16.79
CA GLN A 236 27.99 -42.82 -15.36
C GLN A 236 29.02 -42.09 -14.48
N SER A 237 30.30 -42.03 -14.89
CA SER A 237 31.34 -41.35 -14.08
C SER A 237 31.22 -39.82 -14.13
N ARG A 238 30.72 -39.27 -15.24
CA ARG A 238 30.49 -37.82 -15.42
C ARG A 238 29.39 -37.28 -14.50
N GLN A 239 28.39 -38.09 -14.16
CA GLN A 239 27.29 -37.69 -13.29
C GLN A 239 27.71 -37.70 -11.82
N ALA A 240 28.48 -38.70 -11.41
CA ALA A 240 29.10 -38.75 -10.08
C ALA A 240 30.11 -37.60 -9.87
N PHE A 241 30.90 -37.27 -10.90
CA PHE A 241 31.83 -36.15 -10.85
C PHE A 241 31.13 -34.79 -10.73
N LYS A 242 30.05 -34.56 -11.49
CA LYS A 242 29.24 -33.34 -11.36
C LYS A 242 28.59 -33.22 -9.98
N ALA A 243 28.09 -34.33 -9.42
CA ALA A 243 27.52 -34.34 -8.07
C ALA A 243 28.58 -34.00 -7.00
N ALA A 244 29.80 -34.53 -7.13
CA ALA A 244 30.90 -34.24 -6.22
C ALA A 244 31.35 -32.76 -6.29
N VAL A 245 31.46 -32.19 -7.50
CA VAL A 245 31.84 -30.78 -7.69
C VAL A 245 30.78 -29.82 -7.14
N VAL A 246 29.49 -30.14 -7.28
CA VAL A 246 28.39 -29.35 -6.70
C VAL A 246 28.40 -29.45 -5.18
N ALA A 247 28.57 -30.65 -4.61
CA ALA A 247 28.65 -30.85 -3.17
C ALA A 247 29.83 -30.10 -2.55
N GLN A 248 30.99 -30.08 -3.22
CA GLN A 248 32.18 -29.36 -2.77
C GLN A 248 32.04 -27.83 -2.92
N SER A 249 31.31 -27.37 -3.93
CA SER A 249 31.00 -25.93 -4.10
C SER A 249 30.02 -25.44 -3.02
N LEU A 250 29.05 -26.26 -2.62
CA LEU A 250 28.11 -25.96 -1.53
C LEU A 250 28.79 -25.91 -0.15
N GLN A 251 29.85 -26.69 0.07
CA GLN A 251 30.66 -26.63 1.29
C GLN A 251 31.57 -25.39 1.38
N SER A 252 31.76 -24.67 0.26
CA SER A 252 32.61 -23.47 0.18
C SER A 252 31.87 -22.14 0.32
N LEU A 253 30.53 -22.17 0.40
CA LEU A 253 29.73 -21.01 0.77
C LEU A 253 29.89 -20.75 2.27
N PRO A 254 30.12 -19.49 2.70
CA PRO A 254 30.09 -19.17 4.13
C PRO A 254 28.79 -19.67 4.73
N ALA A 255 28.87 -20.50 5.77
CA ALA A 255 27.70 -20.92 6.53
C ALA A 255 27.07 -19.67 7.17
N SER A 256 26.02 -19.15 6.53
CA SER A 256 25.21 -17.98 6.90
C SER A 256 26.01 -16.69 7.17
N LEU A 257 25.74 -15.63 6.42
CA LEU A 257 25.87 -14.28 6.99
C LEU A 257 25.02 -14.29 8.26
N SER A 258 25.60 -13.99 9.43
CA SER A 258 24.84 -13.93 10.68
C SER A 258 23.84 -12.75 10.59
N SER A 259 22.69 -12.98 9.98
CA SER A 259 21.58 -12.04 10.04
C SER A 259 21.13 -11.95 11.48
N SER A 260 21.00 -10.73 12.00
CA SER A 260 20.36 -10.56 13.31
C SER A 260 18.95 -11.14 13.22
N THR A 261 18.46 -11.74 14.32
CA THR A 261 17.10 -12.29 14.40
C THR A 261 16.02 -11.26 14.00
N SER A 262 16.30 -9.97 14.20
CA SER A 262 15.46 -8.86 13.74
C SER A 262 15.48 -8.67 12.21
N ALA A 263 16.64 -8.79 11.55
CA ALA A 263 16.69 -8.69 10.08
C ALA A 263 15.95 -9.86 9.41
N GLU A 264 16.05 -11.07 9.97
CA GLU A 264 15.28 -12.23 9.51
C GLU A 264 13.78 -12.03 9.67
N SER A 265 13.33 -11.43 10.78
CA SER A 265 11.90 -11.21 11.02
C SER A 265 11.30 -10.15 10.10
N VAL A 266 12.05 -9.08 9.79
CA VAL A 266 11.65 -8.09 8.78
C VAL A 266 11.51 -8.77 7.41
N GLY A 267 12.52 -9.54 6.99
CA GLY A 267 12.47 -10.27 5.72
C GLY A 267 11.30 -11.26 5.66
N PHE A 268 11.04 -11.99 6.75
CA PHE A 268 9.89 -12.89 6.84
C PHE A 268 8.56 -12.13 6.73
N PHE A 269 8.41 -11.02 7.44
CA PHE A 269 7.20 -10.21 7.38
C PHE A 269 6.90 -9.72 5.95
N PHE A 270 7.89 -9.12 5.28
CA PHE A 270 7.69 -8.64 3.91
C PHE A 270 7.43 -9.76 2.92
N ARG A 271 8.06 -10.93 3.10
CA ARG A 271 7.86 -12.09 2.22
C ARG A 271 6.46 -12.70 2.34
N TYR A 272 5.96 -12.88 3.56
CA TYR A 272 4.76 -13.69 3.81
C TYR A 272 3.51 -12.88 4.16
N TYR A 273 3.66 -11.62 4.58
CA TYR A 273 2.57 -10.80 5.12
C TYR A 273 2.32 -9.49 4.37
N VAL A 274 3.17 -9.13 3.40
CA VAL A 274 3.00 -7.91 2.59
C VAL A 274 2.95 -8.23 1.12
N LEU A 275 2.02 -7.59 0.40
CA LEU A 275 1.91 -7.73 -1.05
C LEU A 275 2.96 -6.89 -1.76
N GLU A 276 3.56 -7.47 -2.80
CA GLU A 276 4.41 -6.72 -3.73
C GLU A 276 3.61 -5.60 -4.43
N ASP A 277 4.29 -4.51 -4.75
CA ASP A 277 3.68 -3.30 -5.33
C ASP A 277 2.92 -3.58 -6.65
N GLY A 278 3.33 -4.61 -7.40
CA GLY A 278 2.71 -5.00 -8.68
C GLY A 278 1.29 -5.57 -8.59
N HIS A 279 0.84 -6.01 -7.40
CA HIS A 279 -0.52 -6.53 -7.22
C HIS A 279 -1.57 -5.43 -7.04
N ASN A 280 -1.18 -4.25 -6.57
CA ASN A 280 -2.02 -3.05 -6.38
C ASN A 280 -3.44 -3.31 -5.84
N ILE A 281 -3.58 -4.18 -4.84
CA ILE A 281 -4.89 -4.53 -4.27
C ILE A 281 -5.37 -3.39 -3.34
N PRO A 282 -6.56 -2.79 -3.55
CA PRO A 282 -7.02 -1.58 -2.84
C PRO A 282 -7.23 -1.68 -1.33
N ILE A 283 -7.11 -2.88 -0.74
CA ILE A 283 -7.35 -3.13 0.70
C ILE A 283 -6.06 -3.41 1.49
N TYR A 284 -4.90 -3.44 0.85
CA TYR A 284 -3.63 -3.72 1.52
C TYR A 284 -2.62 -2.63 1.24
N LEU A 285 -1.82 -2.31 2.25
CA LEU A 285 -0.61 -1.54 2.03
C LEU A 285 0.36 -2.38 1.22
N SER A 286 0.99 -1.75 0.23
CA SER A 286 2.01 -2.39 -0.59
C SER A 286 3.37 -2.40 0.11
N ALA A 287 4.32 -3.18 -0.40
CA ALA A 287 5.67 -3.27 0.14
C ALA A 287 6.31 -1.89 0.36
N SER A 288 6.34 -1.04 -0.68
CA SER A 288 6.91 0.31 -0.57
C SER A 288 6.21 1.20 0.47
N GLN A 289 4.88 1.14 0.56
CA GLN A 289 4.12 1.91 1.56
C GLN A 289 4.45 1.46 2.98
N MET A 290 4.55 0.16 3.21
CA MET A 290 4.90 -0.41 4.50
C MET A 290 6.36 -0.11 4.87
N GLU A 291 7.29 -0.21 3.91
CA GLU A 291 8.70 0.16 4.11
C GLU A 291 8.84 1.63 4.54
N VAL A 292 8.14 2.55 3.87
CA VAL A 292 8.17 3.98 4.21
C VAL A 292 7.62 4.22 5.62
N LEU A 293 6.53 3.57 6.00
CA LEU A 293 5.97 3.69 7.35
C LEU A 293 6.94 3.14 8.41
N ALA A 294 7.54 1.97 8.16
CA ALA A 294 8.48 1.34 9.08
C ALA A 294 9.79 2.14 9.20
N ALA A 295 10.32 2.68 8.10
CA ALA A 295 11.56 3.47 8.10
C ALA A 295 11.41 4.79 8.87
N ASN A 296 10.20 5.37 8.87
CA ASN A 296 9.94 6.67 9.49
C ASN A 296 9.29 6.59 10.87
N SER A 297 8.92 5.40 11.35
CA SER A 297 8.26 5.25 12.64
C SER A 297 8.77 4.05 13.44
N PRO A 298 9.36 4.28 14.62
CA PRO A 298 9.71 3.21 15.55
C PRO A 298 8.49 2.38 16.01
N SER A 299 7.30 2.96 16.16
CA SER A 299 6.15 2.14 16.55
C SER A 299 5.80 1.11 15.47
N VAL A 300 5.91 1.48 14.19
CA VAL A 300 5.65 0.58 13.07
C VAL A 300 6.75 -0.47 12.94
N MET A 301 8.02 -0.07 12.99
CA MET A 301 9.14 -1.01 12.88
C MET A 301 9.10 -2.08 13.98
N GLN A 302 8.88 -1.67 15.23
CA GLN A 302 8.82 -2.60 16.37
C GLN A 302 7.60 -3.54 16.27
N SER A 303 6.43 -3.02 15.89
CA SER A 303 5.25 -3.86 15.65
C SER A 303 5.50 -4.87 14.53
N LEU A 304 6.15 -4.46 13.44
CA LEU A 304 6.49 -5.31 12.31
C LEU A 304 7.45 -6.43 12.71
N VAL A 305 8.52 -6.08 13.44
CA VAL A 305 9.50 -7.06 13.95
C VAL A 305 8.79 -8.07 14.87
N ALA A 306 7.88 -7.61 15.75
CA ALA A 306 7.11 -8.49 16.62
C ALA A 306 6.27 -9.51 15.83
N VAL A 307 5.53 -9.05 14.81
CA VAL A 307 4.73 -9.91 13.92
C VAL A 307 5.61 -10.89 13.15
N GLY A 308 6.74 -10.42 12.61
CA GLY A 308 7.70 -11.26 11.88
C GLY A 308 8.30 -12.36 12.76
N LEU A 309 8.65 -12.03 14.01
CA LEU A 309 9.18 -13.00 14.98
C LEU A 309 8.13 -14.00 15.43
N ALA A 310 6.89 -13.57 15.66
CA ALA A 310 5.78 -14.47 15.99
C ALA A 310 5.51 -15.46 14.85
N GLY A 311 5.50 -14.98 13.61
CA GLY A 311 5.38 -15.83 12.41
C GLY A 311 6.52 -16.85 12.31
N LEU A 312 7.76 -16.39 12.39
CA LEU A 312 8.94 -17.26 12.38
C LEU A 312 8.92 -18.29 13.51
N SER A 313 8.51 -17.88 14.71
CA SER A 313 8.37 -18.76 15.86
C SER A 313 7.34 -19.86 15.60
N ASN A 314 6.19 -19.52 15.04
CA ASN A 314 5.12 -20.47 14.75
C ASN A 314 5.51 -21.49 13.67
N ILE A 315 6.30 -21.08 12.67
CA ILE A 315 6.81 -21.97 11.62
C ILE A 315 7.98 -22.83 12.11
N LYS A 316 8.97 -22.22 12.77
CA LYS A 316 10.15 -22.92 13.31
C LYS A 316 9.86 -23.68 14.61
N LYS A 317 8.64 -23.57 15.15
CA LYS A 317 8.22 -24.10 16.46
C LYS A 317 9.21 -23.74 17.59
N SER A 318 9.62 -22.46 17.64
CA SER A 318 10.66 -21.98 18.56
C SER A 318 10.09 -21.05 19.65
N PRO A 319 9.96 -21.51 20.91
CA PRO A 319 9.48 -20.68 22.02
C PRO A 319 10.37 -19.46 22.30
N ASP A 320 11.68 -19.57 22.10
CA ASP A 320 12.62 -18.46 22.29
C ASP A 320 12.34 -17.30 21.33
N LEU A 321 12.00 -17.61 20.08
CA LEU A 321 11.56 -16.59 19.12
C LEU A 321 10.23 -15.95 19.52
N MET A 322 9.32 -16.71 20.15
CA MET A 322 8.05 -16.16 20.65
C MET A 322 8.28 -15.21 21.84
N SER A 323 9.23 -15.54 22.74
CA SER A 323 9.62 -14.65 23.83
C SER A 323 10.10 -13.30 23.30
N LYS A 324 11.03 -13.33 22.32
CA LYS A 324 11.52 -12.12 21.64
C LYS A 324 10.39 -11.38 20.91
N ALA A 325 9.48 -12.08 20.26
CA ALA A 325 8.32 -11.48 19.61
C ALA A 325 7.45 -10.71 20.61
N THR A 326 7.25 -11.28 21.81
CA THR A 326 6.46 -10.69 22.91
C THR A 326 7.15 -9.48 23.52
N GLU A 327 8.49 -9.50 23.63
CA GLU A 327 9.28 -8.34 24.05
C GLU A 327 9.14 -7.17 23.07
N GLU A 328 9.25 -7.43 21.77
CA GLU A 328 9.07 -6.40 20.73
C GLU A 328 7.62 -5.89 20.66
N TYR A 329 6.63 -6.78 20.81
CA TYR A 329 5.22 -6.41 20.95
C TYR A 329 5.01 -5.45 22.12
N THR A 330 5.60 -5.75 23.28
CA THR A 330 5.52 -4.92 24.48
C THR A 330 6.20 -3.58 24.24
N ARG A 331 7.36 -3.55 23.57
CA ARG A 331 8.06 -2.31 23.22
C ARG A 331 7.22 -1.45 22.27
N ALA A 332 6.60 -2.05 21.27
CA ALA A 332 5.70 -1.37 20.34
C ALA A 332 4.47 -0.76 21.06
N LEU A 333 3.87 -1.49 22.01
CA LEU A 333 2.79 -0.96 22.85
C LEU A 333 3.19 0.30 23.62
N HIS A 334 4.40 0.33 24.21
CA HIS A 334 4.89 1.52 24.90
C HIS A 334 5.04 2.72 23.95
N LEU A 335 5.56 2.49 22.73
CA LEU A 335 5.71 3.52 21.72
C LEU A 335 4.36 4.05 21.23
N ILE A 336 3.38 3.16 20.99
CA ILE A 336 2.01 3.53 20.61
C ILE A 336 1.36 4.35 21.74
N ASN A 337 1.48 3.91 22.99
CA ASN A 337 0.95 4.66 24.14
C ASN A 337 1.60 6.03 24.30
N GLY A 338 2.88 6.19 23.94
CA GLY A 338 3.52 7.49 23.83
C GLY A 338 2.90 8.35 22.72
N ALA A 339 2.76 7.79 21.52
CA ALA A 339 2.18 8.47 20.36
C ALA A 339 0.71 8.89 20.59
N LEU A 340 -0.07 8.10 21.34
CA LEU A 340 -1.47 8.42 21.67
C LEU A 340 -1.61 9.64 22.58
N LYS A 341 -0.58 9.98 23.37
CA LYS A 341 -0.57 11.17 24.24
C LYS A 341 -0.26 12.46 23.47
N ASP A 342 0.34 12.35 22.29
CA ASP A 342 0.64 13.48 21.42
C ASP A 342 -0.48 13.70 20.40
N GLU A 343 -0.95 14.95 20.28
CA GLU A 343 -2.13 15.26 19.47
C GLU A 343 -1.91 15.07 17.96
N ALA A 344 -0.69 15.29 17.47
CA ALA A 344 -0.36 15.10 16.06
C ALA A 344 -0.14 13.61 15.76
N GLN A 345 0.62 12.92 16.61
CA GLN A 345 0.97 11.52 16.42
C GLN A 345 -0.22 10.58 16.59
N ARG A 346 -1.17 10.86 17.50
CA ARG A 346 -2.36 10.00 17.69
C ARG A 346 -3.22 9.86 16.43
N LYS A 347 -3.19 10.85 15.52
CA LYS A 347 -3.93 10.83 14.25
C LYS A 347 -3.08 10.36 13.06
N SER A 348 -1.81 10.03 13.27
CA SER A 348 -0.89 9.66 12.19
C SER A 348 -1.19 8.29 11.57
N ASP A 349 -0.76 8.11 10.33
CA ASP A 349 -0.78 6.80 9.66
C ASP A 349 0.07 5.76 10.40
N ALA A 350 1.19 6.18 10.97
CA ALA A 350 2.09 5.31 11.72
C ALA A 350 1.43 4.71 12.95
N THR A 351 0.68 5.52 13.72
CA THR A 351 -0.03 5.02 14.91
C THR A 351 -1.10 3.99 14.53
N LEU A 352 -1.91 4.28 13.49
CA LEU A 352 -2.92 3.32 13.03
C LEU A 352 -2.30 2.03 12.48
N ALA A 353 -1.27 2.14 11.65
CA ALA A 353 -0.56 0.98 11.10
C ALA A 353 0.06 0.12 12.20
N ALA A 354 0.71 0.73 13.19
CA ALA A 354 1.29 0.02 14.33
C ALA A 354 0.22 -0.72 15.15
N THR A 355 -0.94 -0.10 15.41
CA THR A 355 -2.07 -0.76 16.08
C THR A 355 -2.63 -1.92 15.26
N MET A 356 -2.77 -1.78 13.94
CA MET A 356 -3.20 -2.88 13.07
C MET A 356 -2.22 -4.07 13.09
N LEU A 357 -0.92 -3.80 13.10
CA LEU A 357 0.13 -4.82 13.21
C LEU A 357 0.07 -5.55 14.56
N LEU A 358 -0.21 -4.84 15.66
CA LEU A 358 -0.42 -5.52 16.95
C LEU A 358 -1.69 -6.37 16.95
N GLY A 359 -2.76 -5.94 16.28
CA GLY A 359 -3.92 -6.80 16.04
C GLY A 359 -3.57 -8.06 15.25
N MET A 360 -2.67 -7.97 14.27
CA MET A 360 -2.15 -9.12 13.53
C MET A 360 -1.31 -10.04 14.41
N PHE A 361 -0.50 -9.48 15.33
CA PHE A 361 0.24 -10.27 16.32
C PHE A 361 -0.72 -11.12 17.16
N GLU A 362 -1.82 -10.56 17.66
CA GLU A 362 -2.81 -11.33 18.43
C GLU A 362 -3.41 -12.49 17.63
N VAL A 363 -3.68 -12.30 16.35
CA VAL A 363 -4.20 -13.37 15.48
C VAL A 363 -3.18 -14.50 15.31
N LEU A 364 -1.90 -14.15 15.17
CA LEU A 364 -0.81 -15.13 15.05
C LEU A 364 -0.59 -15.93 16.34
N THR A 365 -0.70 -15.28 17.49
CA THR A 365 -0.43 -15.90 18.80
C THR A 365 -1.68 -16.47 19.47
N CYS A 366 -2.86 -16.28 18.86
CA CYS A 366 -4.14 -16.69 19.43
C CYS A 366 -4.20 -18.19 19.75
N ASN A 367 -4.16 -18.52 21.03
CA ASN A 367 -4.22 -19.90 21.52
C ASN A 367 -5.27 -20.11 22.61
N THR A 368 -5.83 -19.03 23.20
CA THR A 368 -6.84 -19.05 24.24
C THR A 368 -8.00 -18.09 23.94
N PRO A 369 -9.14 -18.21 24.64
CA PRO A 369 -10.21 -17.21 24.57
C PRO A 369 -9.75 -15.79 24.96
N SER A 370 -8.80 -15.66 25.89
CA SER A 370 -8.23 -14.35 26.27
C SER A 370 -7.46 -13.67 25.14
N SER A 371 -6.86 -14.44 24.22
CA SER A 371 -6.24 -13.88 23.02
C SER A 371 -7.28 -13.24 22.08
N LEU A 372 -8.48 -13.84 21.97
CA LEU A 372 -9.57 -13.24 21.18
C LEU A 372 -10.06 -11.93 21.79
N GLU A 373 -10.11 -11.85 23.11
CA GLU A 373 -10.44 -10.60 23.80
C GLU A 373 -9.37 -9.52 23.56
N SER A 374 -8.08 -9.90 23.62
CA SER A 374 -6.95 -9.00 23.34
C SER A 374 -7.02 -8.46 21.91
N TRP A 375 -7.27 -9.33 20.93
CA TRP A 375 -7.55 -8.92 19.55
C TRP A 375 -8.73 -7.95 19.46
N ALA A 376 -9.84 -8.24 20.14
CA ALA A 376 -11.00 -7.37 20.16
C ALA A 376 -10.70 -5.98 20.75
N GLN A 377 -9.81 -5.89 21.75
CA GLN A 377 -9.37 -4.59 22.29
C GLN A 377 -8.58 -3.78 21.26
N HIS A 378 -7.68 -4.40 20.48
CA HIS A 378 -6.98 -3.72 19.39
C HIS A 378 -7.94 -3.23 18.30
N ILE A 379 -8.95 -4.03 17.95
CA ILE A 379 -9.99 -3.61 17.00
C ILE A 379 -10.80 -2.41 17.54
N ARG A 380 -11.14 -2.38 18.83
CA ARG A 380 -11.81 -1.23 19.46
C ARG A 380 -10.91 0.01 19.47
N GLY A 381 -9.64 -0.13 19.85
CA GLY A 381 -8.67 0.96 19.85
C GLY A 381 -8.47 1.54 18.44
N ALA A 382 -8.36 0.66 17.44
CA ALA A 382 -8.24 1.07 16.05
C ALA A 382 -9.51 1.74 15.50
N SER A 383 -10.70 1.31 15.95
CA SER A 383 -11.97 1.99 15.64
C SER A 383 -12.01 3.41 16.20
N ALA A 384 -11.58 3.60 17.45
CA ALA A 384 -11.46 4.93 18.05
C ALA A 384 -10.44 5.82 17.32
N LEU A 385 -9.33 5.24 16.82
CA LEU A 385 -8.37 5.97 15.99
C LEU A 385 -8.98 6.40 14.65
N ILE A 386 -9.75 5.54 13.98
CA ILE A 386 -10.49 5.91 12.76
C ILE A 386 -11.40 7.11 13.03
N GLU A 387 -12.15 7.08 14.13
CA GLU A 387 -13.05 8.17 14.52
C GLU A 387 -12.29 9.48 14.75
N MET A 388 -11.18 9.44 15.49
CA MET A 388 -10.35 10.63 15.75
C MET A 388 -9.71 11.20 14.48
N ARG A 389 -9.39 10.36 13.50
CA ARG A 389 -8.80 10.76 12.22
C ARG A 389 -9.82 11.39 11.28
N GLY A 390 -11.08 10.99 11.35
CA GLY A 390 -12.19 11.54 10.57
C GLY A 390 -12.06 11.31 9.05
N ALA A 391 -12.77 12.11 8.26
CA ALA A 391 -12.87 11.99 6.80
C ALA A 391 -11.55 12.19 6.04
N GLU A 392 -10.57 12.90 6.60
CA GLU A 392 -9.33 13.17 5.87
C GLU A 392 -8.55 11.90 5.53
N GLN A 393 -8.70 10.83 6.32
CA GLN A 393 -8.00 9.57 6.07
C GLN A 393 -8.41 8.89 4.75
N ILE A 394 -9.67 9.05 4.32
CA ILE A 394 -10.18 8.38 3.12
C ILE A 394 -9.85 9.14 1.84
N LYS A 395 -9.35 10.38 1.92
CA LYS A 395 -8.88 11.15 0.77
C LYS A 395 -7.50 10.72 0.27
N TRP A 396 -6.73 10.02 1.11
CA TRP A 396 -5.37 9.58 0.79
C TRP A 396 -5.30 8.07 0.61
N ILE A 397 -4.52 7.61 -0.37
CA ILE A 397 -4.47 6.18 -0.72
C ILE A 397 -4.06 5.26 0.44
N VAL A 398 -3.09 5.68 1.27
CA VAL A 398 -2.60 4.92 2.44
C VAL A 398 -3.68 4.84 3.52
N GLY A 399 -4.29 5.98 3.86
CA GLY A 399 -5.39 6.03 4.83
C GLY A 399 -6.62 5.26 4.36
N MET A 400 -7.00 5.37 3.09
CA MET A 400 -8.11 4.60 2.48
C MET A 400 -7.85 3.09 2.55
N ARG A 401 -6.64 2.63 2.25
CA ARG A 401 -6.25 1.22 2.34
C ARG A 401 -6.36 0.70 3.77
N MET A 402 -5.79 1.42 4.73
CA MET A 402 -5.87 1.05 6.15
C MET A 402 -7.31 1.04 6.66
N PHE A 403 -8.10 2.06 6.35
CA PHE A 403 -9.52 2.13 6.69
C PHE A 403 -10.28 0.93 6.11
N THR A 404 -10.06 0.61 4.83
CA THR A 404 -10.75 -0.50 4.16
C THR A 404 -10.38 -1.85 4.79
N HIS A 405 -9.10 -2.07 5.08
CA HIS A 405 -8.61 -3.28 5.75
C HIS A 405 -9.21 -3.44 7.15
N LEU A 406 -9.12 -2.40 7.96
CA LEU A 406 -9.54 -2.44 9.35
C LEU A 406 -11.05 -2.56 9.47
N ARG A 407 -11.81 -1.89 8.59
CA ARG A 407 -13.27 -2.01 8.51
C ARG A 407 -13.71 -3.46 8.33
N VAL A 408 -13.07 -4.23 7.45
CA VAL A 408 -13.36 -5.66 7.25
C VAL A 408 -13.24 -6.44 8.56
N GLN A 409 -12.19 -6.17 9.35
CA GLN A 409 -11.98 -6.81 10.65
C GLN A 409 -13.01 -6.39 11.70
N ILE A 410 -13.36 -5.09 11.76
CA ILE A 410 -14.39 -4.57 12.66
C ILE A 410 -15.74 -5.23 12.37
N ILE A 411 -16.14 -5.30 11.10
CA ILE A 411 -17.41 -5.89 10.68
C ILE A 411 -17.45 -7.38 11.04
N ALA A 412 -16.39 -8.13 10.74
CA ALA A 412 -16.30 -9.55 11.10
C ALA A 412 -16.43 -9.76 12.62
N SER A 413 -15.77 -8.91 13.43
CA SER A 413 -15.89 -8.92 14.88
C SER A 413 -17.32 -8.63 15.36
N CYS A 414 -17.95 -7.57 14.84
CA CYS A 414 -19.33 -7.22 15.18
C CYS A 414 -20.31 -8.34 14.84
N LEU A 415 -20.18 -8.95 13.66
CA LEU A 415 -21.05 -10.07 13.26
C LEU A 415 -20.81 -11.30 14.14
N HIS A 416 -19.55 -11.64 14.45
CA HIS A 416 -19.22 -12.75 15.34
C HIS A 416 -19.84 -12.59 16.72
N TRP A 417 -19.70 -11.40 17.32
CA TRP A 417 -20.20 -11.09 18.65
C TRP A 417 -21.66 -10.60 18.67
N ARG A 418 -22.35 -10.57 17.52
CA ARG A 418 -23.72 -10.04 17.37
C ARG A 418 -23.86 -8.63 17.97
N LEU A 419 -22.91 -7.77 17.65
CA LEU A 419 -22.91 -6.36 18.00
C LEU A 419 -23.31 -5.54 16.77
N SER A 420 -23.93 -4.40 17.01
CA SER A 420 -24.13 -3.42 15.95
C SER A 420 -22.78 -2.85 15.50
N ILE A 421 -22.65 -2.57 14.20
CA ILE A 421 -21.47 -1.90 13.65
C ILE A 421 -21.50 -0.43 14.10
N PRO A 422 -20.37 0.16 14.54
CA PRO A 422 -20.33 1.56 14.94
C PRO A 422 -20.81 2.49 13.82
N ALA A 423 -21.61 3.50 14.17
CA ALA A 423 -22.20 4.44 13.20
C ALA A 423 -21.12 5.21 12.42
N SER A 424 -19.99 5.50 13.06
CA SER A 424 -18.81 6.10 12.43
C SER A 424 -18.29 5.27 11.26
N ILE A 425 -18.17 3.95 11.43
CA ILE A 425 -17.69 3.04 10.40
C ILE A 425 -18.65 3.00 9.21
N VAL A 426 -19.96 3.00 9.46
CA VAL A 426 -20.97 3.10 8.40
C VAL A 426 -20.85 4.45 7.68
N HIS A 427 -20.81 5.55 8.42
CA HIS A 427 -20.70 6.91 7.87
C HIS A 427 -19.48 7.07 6.97
N TRP A 428 -18.29 6.68 7.44
CA TRP A 428 -17.06 6.77 6.65
C TRP A 428 -17.05 5.80 5.46
N SER A 429 -17.79 4.68 5.55
CA SER A 429 -17.97 3.78 4.40
C SER A 429 -18.78 4.44 3.29
N LEU A 430 -19.86 5.14 3.66
CA LEU A 430 -20.67 5.88 2.70
C LEU A 430 -19.88 7.01 2.05
N GLN A 431 -19.07 7.74 2.83
CA GLN A 431 -18.23 8.78 2.26
C GLN A 431 -17.10 8.22 1.39
N ALA A 432 -16.52 7.08 1.75
CA ALA A 432 -15.48 6.45 0.94
C ALA A 432 -15.98 6.01 -0.45
N MET A 433 -17.30 5.84 -0.65
CA MET A 433 -17.87 5.61 -1.99
C MET A 433 -17.62 6.77 -2.95
N THR A 434 -17.60 8.02 -2.48
CA THR A 434 -17.40 9.20 -3.33
C THR A 434 -15.96 9.33 -3.82
N GLU A 435 -15.02 8.70 -3.11
CA GLU A 435 -13.59 8.69 -3.42
C GLU A 435 -13.18 7.46 -4.26
N ARG A 436 -14.13 6.57 -4.60
CA ARG A 436 -13.87 5.33 -5.36
C ARG A 436 -14.44 5.39 -6.76
N SER A 437 -13.92 4.50 -7.61
CA SER A 437 -14.57 4.22 -8.90
C SER A 437 -15.99 3.71 -8.66
N VAL A 438 -16.90 3.97 -9.61
CA VAL A 438 -18.29 3.47 -9.55
C VAL A 438 -18.33 1.95 -9.36
N ALA A 439 -17.37 1.24 -9.96
CA ALA A 439 -17.29 -0.20 -9.81
C ALA A 439 -16.87 -0.62 -8.39
N ASP A 440 -15.91 0.07 -7.78
CA ASP A 440 -15.40 -0.25 -6.45
C ASP A 440 -16.33 0.19 -5.32
N ALA A 441 -17.10 1.24 -5.52
CA ALA A 441 -18.12 1.70 -4.57
C ALA A 441 -19.15 0.61 -4.21
N LYS A 442 -19.34 -0.39 -5.08
CA LYS A 442 -20.20 -1.55 -4.81
C LYS A 442 -19.78 -2.37 -3.59
N ALA A 443 -18.49 -2.38 -3.22
CA ALA A 443 -18.06 -3.02 -1.98
C ALA A 443 -18.51 -2.26 -0.73
N ASP A 444 -18.56 -0.93 -0.79
CA ASP A 444 -19.04 -0.12 0.32
C ASP A 444 -20.55 -0.17 0.46
N GLU A 445 -21.28 -0.27 -0.65
CA GLU A 445 -22.73 -0.52 -0.66
C GLU A 445 -23.07 -1.82 0.09
N LEU A 446 -22.27 -2.88 -0.10
CA LEU A 446 -22.43 -4.12 0.67
C LEU A 446 -22.23 -3.88 2.18
N VAL A 447 -21.28 -3.03 2.58
CA VAL A 447 -21.02 -2.75 3.99
C VAL A 447 -22.25 -2.15 4.67
N ASP A 448 -22.99 -1.26 3.99
CA ASP A 448 -24.23 -0.72 4.52
C ASP A 448 -25.30 -1.82 4.74
N LEU A 449 -25.47 -2.72 3.78
CA LEU A 449 -26.37 -3.87 3.92
C LEU A 449 -25.94 -4.79 5.08
N VAL A 450 -24.64 -5.04 5.23
CA VAL A 450 -24.10 -5.83 6.33
C VAL A 450 -24.28 -5.13 7.69
N ALA A 451 -24.27 -3.79 7.74
CA ALA A 451 -24.61 -3.06 8.95
C ALA A 451 -26.07 -3.29 9.38
N HIS A 452 -27.00 -3.39 8.43
CA HIS A 452 -28.38 -3.79 8.72
C HIS A 452 -28.46 -5.21 9.27
N VAL A 453 -27.68 -6.16 8.71
CA VAL A 453 -27.57 -7.53 9.25
C VAL A 453 -27.07 -7.53 10.69
N ALA A 454 -25.96 -6.85 10.96
CA ALA A 454 -25.35 -6.78 12.28
C ALA A 454 -26.30 -6.15 13.32
N ARG A 455 -27.01 -5.09 12.94
CA ARG A 455 -28.03 -4.45 13.77
C ARG A 455 -29.16 -5.43 14.12
N LEU A 456 -29.70 -6.14 13.14
CA LEU A 456 -30.78 -7.10 13.36
C LEU A 456 -30.32 -8.28 14.25
N LEU A 457 -29.14 -8.84 14.01
CA LEU A 457 -28.56 -9.89 14.87
C LEU A 457 -28.38 -9.41 16.31
N SER A 458 -27.96 -8.16 16.48
CA SER A 458 -27.79 -7.53 17.80
C SER A 458 -29.14 -7.33 18.51
N GLN A 459 -30.15 -6.81 17.80
CA GLN A 459 -31.51 -6.66 18.34
C GLN A 459 -32.15 -8.00 18.69
N ALA A 460 -31.98 -9.03 17.85
CA ALA A 460 -32.46 -10.37 18.12
C ALA A 460 -31.79 -10.97 19.37
N ARG A 461 -30.47 -10.82 19.53
CA ARG A 461 -29.74 -11.24 20.74
C ARG A 461 -30.26 -10.58 22.01
N MET A 462 -30.69 -9.31 21.91
CA MET A 462 -31.22 -8.54 23.02
C MET A 462 -32.73 -8.73 23.24
N ASN A 463 -33.40 -9.60 22.47
CA ASN A 463 -34.86 -9.76 22.44
C ASN A 463 -35.62 -8.44 22.18
N LEU A 464 -35.04 -7.55 21.37
CA LEU A 464 -35.62 -6.24 21.02
C LEU A 464 -36.26 -6.20 19.64
N ALA A 465 -36.07 -7.24 18.82
CA ALA A 465 -36.62 -7.29 17.47
C ALA A 465 -38.05 -7.83 17.50
N SER A 466 -39.03 -7.01 17.09
CA SER A 466 -40.45 -7.36 17.09
C SER A 466 -40.86 -8.28 15.93
N ASP A 467 -40.22 -8.14 14.76
CA ASP A 467 -40.48 -8.97 13.58
C ASP A 467 -39.15 -9.38 12.90
N ILE A 468 -38.49 -10.36 13.51
CA ILE A 468 -37.17 -10.86 13.07
C ILE A 468 -37.25 -11.44 11.65
N VAL A 469 -38.28 -12.24 11.37
CA VAL A 469 -38.40 -12.98 10.11
C VAL A 469 -38.63 -12.03 8.94
N SER A 470 -39.58 -11.10 9.05
CA SER A 470 -39.87 -10.13 7.98
C SER A 470 -38.69 -9.17 7.74
N SER A 471 -38.06 -8.70 8.83
CA SER A 471 -36.88 -7.84 8.74
C SER A 471 -35.72 -8.55 8.05
N ALA A 472 -35.43 -9.79 8.44
CA ALA A 472 -34.38 -10.60 7.84
C ALA A 472 -34.66 -10.90 6.36
N ALA A 473 -35.91 -11.25 6.00
CA ALA A 473 -36.32 -11.48 4.62
C ALA A 473 -36.17 -10.23 3.74
N THR A 474 -36.48 -9.05 4.31
CA THR A 474 -36.31 -7.76 3.63
C THR A 474 -34.84 -7.47 3.35
N ILE A 475 -33.96 -7.66 4.34
CA ILE A 475 -32.51 -7.45 4.15
C ILE A 475 -31.94 -8.49 3.15
N ASP A 476 -32.35 -9.75 3.23
CA ASP A 476 -31.93 -10.80 2.29
C ASP A 476 -32.35 -10.49 0.84
N ARG A 477 -33.52 -9.87 0.64
CA ARG A 477 -33.94 -9.35 -0.67
C ARG A 477 -33.00 -8.27 -1.19
N TYR A 478 -32.62 -7.29 -0.36
CA TYR A 478 -31.67 -6.25 -0.77
C TYR A 478 -30.28 -6.80 -1.07
N LEU A 479 -29.80 -7.79 -0.31
CA LEU A 479 -28.55 -8.49 -0.61
C LEU A 479 -28.62 -9.20 -1.96
N ARG A 480 -29.72 -9.90 -2.28
CA ARG A 480 -29.92 -10.50 -3.61
C ARG A 480 -29.95 -9.47 -4.73
N GLN A 481 -30.59 -8.32 -4.51
CA GLN A 481 -30.61 -7.23 -5.48
C GLN A 481 -29.21 -6.66 -5.70
N TRP A 482 -28.44 -6.41 -4.63
CA TRP A 482 -27.06 -5.95 -4.72
C TRP A 482 -26.21 -6.85 -5.62
N ARG A 483 -26.32 -8.18 -5.46
CA ARG A 483 -25.63 -9.17 -6.31
C ARG A 483 -25.91 -8.96 -7.80
N GLN A 484 -27.14 -8.60 -8.17
CA GLN A 484 -27.55 -8.38 -9.56
C GLN A 484 -26.99 -7.07 -10.14
N THR A 485 -26.57 -6.12 -9.29
CA THR A 485 -26.00 -4.84 -9.73
C THR A 485 -24.48 -4.84 -9.88
N LEU A 486 -23.82 -5.98 -9.64
CA LEU A 486 -22.37 -6.06 -9.63
C LEU A 486 -21.78 -5.93 -11.05
N PRO A 487 -20.85 -4.99 -11.29
CA PRO A 487 -20.15 -4.90 -12.57
C PRO A 487 -19.15 -6.05 -12.76
N PRO A 488 -18.68 -6.29 -14.00
CA PRO A 488 -17.76 -7.38 -14.34
C PRO A 488 -16.49 -7.46 -13.49
N ARG A 489 -16.02 -6.34 -12.92
CA ARG A 489 -14.85 -6.32 -12.02
C ARG A 489 -15.00 -7.25 -10.82
N TRP A 490 -16.24 -7.54 -10.42
CA TRP A 490 -16.55 -8.42 -9.29
C TRP A 490 -16.91 -9.83 -9.73
N ALA A 491 -17.01 -10.12 -11.03
CA ALA A 491 -17.37 -11.45 -11.50
C ALA A 491 -16.26 -12.44 -11.15
N TYR A 492 -16.66 -13.61 -10.63
CA TYR A 492 -15.78 -14.75 -10.47
C TYR A 492 -16.14 -15.82 -11.51
N GLN A 493 -15.18 -16.70 -11.80
CA GLN A 493 -15.39 -17.84 -12.68
C GLN A 493 -15.44 -19.11 -11.85
N THR A 494 -16.41 -19.98 -12.12
CA THR A 494 -16.46 -21.34 -11.56
C THR A 494 -15.74 -22.28 -12.52
N VAL A 495 -14.71 -22.95 -12.04
CA VAL A 495 -13.84 -23.82 -12.84
C VAL A 495 -14.00 -25.27 -12.36
N PRO A 496 -14.20 -26.24 -13.28
CA PRO A 496 -14.32 -27.65 -12.93
C PRO A 496 -12.96 -28.31 -12.62
N GLY A 497 -12.96 -29.09 -11.55
CA GLY A 497 -11.91 -29.98 -11.07
C GLY A 497 -10.67 -29.24 -10.56
N PRO A 498 -9.96 -29.73 -9.52
CA PRO A 498 -8.60 -29.28 -9.28
C PRO A 498 -7.74 -29.56 -10.53
N PRO A 499 -6.87 -28.64 -10.98
CA PRO A 499 -6.00 -28.92 -12.12
C PRO A 499 -5.12 -30.14 -11.78
N VAL A 500 -5.36 -31.25 -12.50
CA VAL A 500 -4.84 -32.60 -12.18
C VAL A 500 -3.32 -32.72 -12.40
N ARG A 501 -2.72 -31.81 -13.17
CA ARG A 501 -1.29 -31.88 -13.51
C ARG A 501 -0.43 -31.10 -12.51
N ASN A 502 0.62 -31.75 -11.99
CA ASN A 502 1.74 -31.17 -11.23
C ASN A 502 1.44 -30.62 -9.82
N ARG A 503 0.47 -31.15 -9.08
CA ARG A 503 0.23 -30.75 -7.68
C ARG A 503 0.55 -31.84 -6.67
N SER A 504 1.10 -31.42 -5.54
CA SER A 504 1.26 -32.28 -4.36
C SER A 504 -0.10 -32.81 -3.89
N PRO A 505 -0.21 -34.08 -3.45
CA PRO A 505 -1.42 -34.62 -2.82
C PRO A 505 -1.94 -33.76 -1.66
N SER A 506 -1.08 -33.00 -0.98
CA SER A 506 -1.48 -32.06 0.08
C SER A 506 -2.32 -30.89 -0.45
N HIS A 507 -2.07 -30.41 -1.68
CA HIS A 507 -2.81 -29.29 -2.27
C HIS A 507 -4.22 -29.67 -2.71
N ILE A 508 -4.46 -30.94 -3.05
CA ILE A 508 -5.78 -31.43 -3.47
C ILE A 508 -6.78 -31.36 -2.32
N LYS A 509 -6.32 -31.47 -1.06
CA LYS A 509 -7.18 -31.40 0.12
C LYS A 509 -7.86 -30.04 0.32
N PHE A 510 -7.37 -28.98 -0.33
CA PHE A 510 -7.96 -27.65 -0.28
C PHE A 510 -9.14 -27.44 -1.24
N TYR A 511 -9.52 -28.48 -1.99
CA TYR A 511 -10.72 -28.47 -2.82
C TYR A 511 -11.81 -29.24 -2.10
N TYR A 512 -12.89 -28.56 -1.74
CA TYR A 512 -14.03 -29.18 -1.06
C TYR A 512 -14.93 -29.95 -2.04
N THR A 513 -15.19 -29.37 -3.21
CA THR A 513 -16.01 -29.95 -4.27
C THR A 513 -15.17 -30.18 -5.54
N HIS A 514 -15.82 -30.66 -6.59
CA HIS A 514 -15.25 -30.77 -7.94
C HIS A 514 -15.26 -29.44 -8.70
N VAL A 515 -15.48 -28.30 -8.04
CA VAL A 515 -15.32 -26.97 -8.64
C VAL A 515 -14.58 -26.03 -7.70
N TYR A 516 -14.07 -24.94 -8.23
CA TYR A 516 -13.49 -23.85 -7.44
C TYR A 516 -13.70 -22.51 -8.13
N HIS A 517 -13.58 -21.43 -7.37
CA HIS A 517 -13.78 -20.07 -7.85
C HIS A 517 -12.45 -19.37 -8.15
N ILE A 518 -12.36 -18.69 -9.30
CA ILE A 518 -11.27 -17.76 -9.64
C ILE A 518 -11.83 -16.34 -9.61
N TYR A 519 -11.17 -15.46 -8.86
CA TYR A 519 -11.54 -14.05 -8.74
C TYR A 519 -10.51 -13.15 -9.42
N PRO A 520 -10.87 -11.89 -9.74
CA PRO A 520 -9.91 -10.93 -10.28
C PRO A 520 -8.78 -10.57 -9.31
N ASP A 521 -9.09 -10.52 -8.00
CA ASP A 521 -8.13 -10.27 -6.92
C ASP A 521 -8.67 -10.79 -5.58
N LEU A 522 -7.82 -10.77 -4.54
CA LEU A 522 -8.22 -11.15 -3.17
C LEU A 522 -9.33 -10.26 -2.60
N TRP A 523 -9.45 -9.01 -3.05
CA TRP A 523 -10.51 -8.13 -2.57
C TRP A 523 -11.87 -8.58 -3.06
N ALA A 524 -12.00 -8.94 -4.34
CA ALA A 524 -13.21 -9.53 -4.90
C ALA A 524 -13.58 -10.83 -4.18
N CYS A 525 -12.61 -11.72 -3.93
CA CYS A 525 -12.82 -12.94 -3.15
C CYS A 525 -13.40 -12.63 -1.75
N ASN A 526 -12.81 -11.65 -1.06
CA ASN A 526 -13.27 -11.24 0.27
C ASN A 526 -14.70 -10.68 0.23
N ILE A 527 -15.02 -9.81 -0.72
CA ILE A 527 -16.36 -9.20 -0.82
C ILE A 527 -17.45 -10.25 -1.09
N TRP A 528 -17.18 -11.24 -1.94
CA TRP A 528 -18.09 -12.37 -2.13
C TRP A 528 -18.29 -13.18 -0.86
N ASN A 529 -17.22 -13.45 -0.12
CA ASN A 529 -17.31 -14.19 1.13
C ASN A 529 -18.04 -13.41 2.22
N PHE A 530 -17.88 -12.08 2.30
CA PHE A 530 -18.68 -11.22 3.17
C PHE A 530 -20.17 -11.29 2.83
N TYR A 531 -20.52 -11.20 1.55
CA TYR A 531 -21.89 -11.36 1.07
C TYR A 531 -22.49 -12.71 1.48
N ARG A 532 -21.76 -13.81 1.24
CA ARG A 532 -22.19 -15.17 1.59
C ARG A 532 -22.38 -15.33 3.09
N SER A 533 -21.41 -14.89 3.90
CA SER A 533 -21.48 -14.96 5.35
C SER A 533 -22.66 -14.16 5.92
N ALA A 534 -22.93 -12.95 5.41
CA ALA A 534 -24.06 -12.15 5.84
C ALA A 534 -25.41 -12.85 5.55
N ARG A 535 -25.56 -13.44 4.37
CA ARG A 535 -26.76 -14.20 4.01
C ARG A 535 -26.89 -15.51 4.80
N ILE A 536 -25.80 -16.21 5.10
CA ILE A 536 -25.80 -17.39 5.97
C ILE A 536 -26.34 -17.01 7.36
N LEU A 537 -25.81 -15.94 7.97
CA LEU A 537 -26.24 -15.50 9.30
C LEU A 537 -27.71 -15.07 9.33
N LEU A 538 -28.19 -14.37 8.29
CA LEU A 538 -29.61 -14.00 8.17
C LEU A 538 -30.53 -15.22 8.03
N ASN A 539 -30.18 -16.16 7.15
CA ASN A 539 -30.99 -17.36 6.94
C ASN A 539 -30.99 -18.27 8.18
N GLN A 540 -29.87 -18.35 8.89
CA GLN A 540 -29.81 -19.03 10.18
C GLN A 540 -30.68 -18.33 11.24
N LEU A 541 -30.66 -17.00 11.29
CA LEU A 541 -31.52 -16.24 12.20
C LEU A 541 -33.00 -16.53 11.94
N MET A 542 -33.43 -16.51 10.67
CA MET A 542 -34.81 -16.87 10.29
C MET A 542 -35.17 -18.31 10.67
N LEU A 543 -34.25 -19.27 10.45
CA LEU A 543 -34.47 -20.67 10.83
C LEU A 543 -34.63 -20.86 12.35
N ASN A 544 -33.92 -20.05 13.15
CA ASN A 544 -33.97 -20.11 14.61
C ASN A 544 -35.19 -19.37 15.20
N SER A 545 -35.70 -18.36 14.49
CA SER A 545 -36.80 -17.50 14.96
C SER A 545 -38.17 -17.87 14.40
N ALA A 546 -38.24 -18.67 13.34
CA ALA A 546 -39.52 -19.16 12.84
C ALA A 546 -40.15 -20.13 13.86
N GLU A 547 -41.43 -19.90 14.18
CA GLU A 547 -42.28 -20.93 14.79
C GLU A 547 -42.35 -22.15 13.84
N ILE A 548 -43.03 -23.24 14.22
CA ILE A 548 -43.26 -24.40 13.34
C ILE A 548 -44.10 -23.93 12.13
N GLY A 549 -43.44 -23.30 11.15
CA GLY A 549 -44.02 -22.69 9.97
C GLY A 549 -43.94 -23.63 8.77
N ASP A 550 -44.20 -23.08 7.58
CA ASP A 550 -44.19 -23.83 6.32
C ASP A 550 -42.87 -24.58 6.13
N GLN A 551 -42.95 -25.92 6.16
CA GLN A 551 -41.83 -26.82 6.01
C GLN A 551 -41.06 -26.57 4.71
N ALA A 552 -41.75 -26.13 3.64
CA ALA A 552 -41.11 -25.82 2.36
C ALA A 552 -40.15 -24.62 2.49
N GLU A 553 -40.53 -23.56 3.19
CA GLU A 553 -39.66 -22.41 3.43
C GLU A 553 -38.45 -22.78 4.30
N HIS A 554 -38.65 -23.64 5.31
CA HIS A 554 -37.54 -24.13 6.15
C HIS A 554 -36.53 -24.95 5.32
N VAL A 555 -37.00 -25.81 4.42
CA VAL A 555 -36.13 -26.58 3.51
C VAL A 555 -35.35 -25.62 2.60
N GLN A 556 -36.03 -24.68 1.94
CA GLN A 556 -35.41 -23.70 1.05
C GLN A 556 -34.32 -22.87 1.74
N ARG A 557 -34.56 -22.44 3.00
CA ARG A 557 -33.57 -21.69 3.79
C ARG A 557 -32.35 -22.54 4.14
N ARG A 558 -32.54 -23.81 4.52
CA ARG A 558 -31.43 -24.75 4.79
C ARG A 558 -30.60 -25.01 3.54
N GLU A 559 -31.24 -25.21 2.40
CA GLU A 559 -30.55 -25.35 1.11
C GLU A 559 -29.73 -24.10 0.76
N THR A 560 -30.30 -22.91 1.01
CA THR A 560 -29.58 -21.64 0.82
C THR A 560 -28.33 -21.56 1.71
N VAL A 561 -28.43 -21.92 2.99
CA VAL A 561 -27.27 -21.94 3.91
C VAL A 561 -26.22 -22.95 3.44
N ALA A 562 -26.63 -24.16 3.06
CA ALA A 562 -25.73 -25.21 2.58
C ALA A 562 -25.01 -24.79 1.28
N GLN A 563 -25.73 -24.20 0.32
CA GLN A 563 -25.18 -23.68 -0.92
C GLN A 563 -24.13 -22.60 -0.64
N LEU A 564 -24.49 -21.56 0.12
CA LEU A 564 -23.56 -20.45 0.40
C LEU A 564 -22.33 -20.91 1.18
N SER A 565 -22.49 -21.88 2.10
CA SER A 565 -21.38 -22.47 2.86
C SER A 565 -20.43 -23.25 1.94
N THR A 566 -20.98 -23.97 0.96
CA THR A 566 -20.21 -24.68 -0.08
C THR A 566 -19.45 -23.68 -0.96
N GLU A 567 -20.09 -22.60 -1.40
CA GLU A 567 -19.44 -21.58 -2.24
C GLU A 567 -18.29 -20.84 -1.51
N ILE A 568 -18.36 -20.69 -0.19
CA ILE A 568 -17.24 -20.20 0.64
C ILE A 568 -16.08 -21.21 0.56
N ALA A 569 -16.34 -22.50 0.74
CA ALA A 569 -15.31 -23.54 0.64
C ALA A 569 -14.67 -23.59 -0.77
N GLU A 570 -15.46 -23.38 -1.82
CA GLU A 570 -14.99 -23.31 -3.22
C GLU A 570 -14.12 -22.08 -3.51
N SER A 571 -14.16 -21.06 -2.65
CA SER A 571 -13.25 -19.89 -2.75
C SER A 571 -11.87 -20.14 -2.13
N VAL A 572 -11.73 -21.19 -1.30
CA VAL A 572 -10.50 -21.47 -0.54
C VAL A 572 -9.27 -21.65 -1.44
N PRO A 573 -9.34 -22.40 -2.56
CA PRO A 573 -8.19 -22.53 -3.46
C PRO A 573 -7.66 -21.17 -3.94
N PHE A 574 -8.52 -20.23 -4.30
CA PHE A 574 -8.10 -18.91 -4.73
C PHE A 574 -7.61 -18.04 -3.58
N ALA A 575 -8.33 -18.05 -2.45
CA ALA A 575 -7.96 -17.29 -1.28
C ALA A 575 -6.53 -17.64 -0.83
N LEU A 576 -6.19 -18.93 -0.78
CA LEU A 576 -4.86 -19.43 -0.41
C LEU A 576 -3.83 -19.39 -1.54
N GLN A 577 -4.14 -18.70 -2.66
CA GLN A 577 -3.29 -18.59 -3.85
C GLN A 577 -2.85 -19.94 -4.43
N LEU A 578 -3.64 -20.99 -4.18
CA LEU A 578 -3.45 -22.27 -4.85
C LEU A 578 -3.84 -22.16 -6.32
N VAL A 579 -4.69 -21.22 -6.70
CA VAL A 579 -5.04 -20.95 -8.10
C VAL A 579 -4.95 -19.44 -8.34
N ASP A 580 -4.62 -19.04 -9.56
CA ASP A 580 -4.56 -17.63 -9.95
C ASP A 580 -5.33 -17.41 -11.25
N SER A 581 -5.83 -16.18 -11.41
CA SER A 581 -6.35 -15.59 -12.63
C SER A 581 -5.32 -15.53 -13.76
N ARG A 582 -4.02 -15.42 -13.43
CA ARG A 582 -2.91 -15.45 -14.38
C ARG A 582 -2.44 -16.89 -14.55
N ALA A 583 -2.25 -17.32 -15.80
CA ALA A 583 -1.65 -18.62 -16.13
C ALA A 583 -0.15 -18.62 -15.77
N THR A 584 0.20 -18.53 -14.50
CA THR A 584 1.55 -18.75 -13.99
C THR A 584 1.67 -20.22 -13.58
N ASN A 585 2.74 -20.86 -14.04
CA ASN A 585 2.90 -22.31 -13.96
C ASN A 585 3.16 -22.86 -12.54
N PHE A 586 3.12 -22.03 -11.48
CA PHE A 586 3.23 -22.51 -10.10
C PHE A 586 2.47 -21.59 -9.13
N PRO A 587 1.45 -22.08 -8.42
CA PRO A 587 0.95 -21.45 -7.22
C PRO A 587 1.93 -21.73 -6.09
N SER A 588 2.62 -20.71 -5.63
CA SER A 588 3.38 -20.77 -4.39
C SER A 588 2.47 -20.33 -3.24
N LEU A 589 2.38 -21.14 -2.18
CA LEU A 589 1.75 -20.77 -0.90
C LEU A 589 2.54 -19.65 -0.17
N ASP A 590 3.26 -18.81 -0.93
CA ASP A 590 4.27 -17.88 -0.44
C ASP A 590 3.66 -16.72 0.35
N HIS A 591 2.34 -16.56 0.33
CA HIS A 591 1.67 -15.44 0.97
C HIS A 591 0.56 -15.87 1.93
N CYS A 592 0.68 -15.46 3.19
CA CYS A 592 -0.26 -15.84 4.24
C CYS A 592 -1.54 -15.01 4.31
N LEU A 593 -1.67 -13.91 3.54
CA LEU A 593 -2.82 -13.00 3.60
C LEU A 593 -4.15 -13.69 3.32
N GLY A 594 -4.17 -14.60 2.35
CA GLY A 594 -5.30 -15.46 2.07
C GLY A 594 -5.83 -16.19 3.29
N GLY A 595 -4.91 -16.75 4.08
CA GLY A 595 -5.19 -17.43 5.33
C GLY A 595 -5.95 -16.52 6.29
N PHE A 596 -5.44 -15.32 6.57
CA PHE A 596 -6.11 -14.36 7.46
C PHE A 596 -7.53 -14.00 6.99
N THR A 597 -7.73 -13.85 5.69
CA THR A 597 -9.01 -13.41 5.14
C THR A 597 -10.09 -14.49 5.15
N ILE A 598 -9.69 -15.76 5.00
CA ILE A 598 -10.62 -16.87 4.82
C ILE A 598 -11.06 -17.50 6.15
N LEU A 599 -10.36 -17.23 7.25
CA LEU A 599 -10.67 -17.77 8.58
C LEU A 599 -12.12 -17.53 9.00
N TRP A 600 -12.54 -16.27 9.02
CA TRP A 600 -13.87 -15.91 9.52
C TRP A 600 -15.00 -16.42 8.62
N PRO A 601 -14.96 -16.28 7.28
CA PRO A 601 -15.98 -16.86 6.41
C PRO A 601 -16.11 -18.38 6.53
N LEU A 602 -14.99 -19.11 6.62
CA LEU A 602 -15.01 -20.56 6.82
C LEU A 602 -15.60 -20.94 8.18
N TYR A 603 -15.30 -20.15 9.21
CA TYR A 603 -15.89 -20.38 10.53
C TYR A 603 -17.41 -20.22 10.48
N VAL A 604 -17.94 -19.18 9.80
CA VAL A 604 -19.38 -18.99 9.61
C VAL A 604 -20.00 -20.17 8.85
N ALA A 605 -19.36 -20.62 7.76
CA ALA A 605 -19.82 -21.77 6.99
C ALA A 605 -19.85 -23.06 7.84
N ALA A 606 -18.78 -23.36 8.58
CA ALA A 606 -18.71 -24.58 9.38
C ALA A 606 -19.61 -24.55 10.63
N ASN A 607 -19.71 -23.41 11.30
CA ASN A 607 -20.46 -23.27 12.55
C ASN A 607 -21.97 -23.39 12.34
N THR A 608 -22.48 -23.09 11.14
CA THR A 608 -23.91 -23.27 10.79
C THR A 608 -24.26 -24.68 10.34
N ASN A 609 -23.25 -25.54 10.13
CA ASN A 609 -23.45 -26.93 9.77
C ASN A 609 -23.41 -27.85 11.01
N PRO A 610 -24.21 -28.94 11.05
CA PRO A 610 -24.20 -29.89 12.16
C PRO A 610 -22.82 -30.50 12.43
N LEU A 611 -22.58 -30.92 13.68
CA LEU A 611 -21.42 -31.73 14.03
C LEU A 611 -21.34 -32.99 13.15
N GLY A 612 -20.12 -33.34 12.72
CA GLY A 612 -19.88 -34.50 11.86
C GLY A 612 -20.29 -34.32 10.38
N SER A 613 -20.83 -33.16 9.99
CA SER A 613 -21.07 -32.87 8.58
C SER A 613 -19.76 -32.80 7.80
N THR A 614 -19.78 -33.27 6.54
CA THR A 614 -18.59 -33.32 5.68
C THR A 614 -17.93 -31.95 5.53
N LEU A 615 -18.71 -30.87 5.39
CA LEU A 615 -18.17 -29.52 5.29
C LEU A 615 -17.46 -29.10 6.58
N ARG A 616 -18.09 -29.34 7.74
CA ARG A 616 -17.52 -28.91 9.03
C ARG A 616 -16.22 -29.63 9.34
N GLU A 617 -16.17 -30.94 9.14
CA GLU A 617 -14.93 -31.71 9.31
C GLU A 617 -13.85 -31.25 8.34
N TRP A 618 -14.21 -31.03 7.07
CA TRP A 618 -13.29 -30.49 6.09
C TRP A 618 -12.73 -29.12 6.51
N VAL A 619 -13.58 -28.19 6.98
CA VAL A 619 -13.12 -26.87 7.44
C VAL A 619 -12.21 -26.99 8.66
N VAL A 620 -12.51 -27.87 9.62
CA VAL A 620 -11.68 -28.11 10.79
C VAL A 620 -10.27 -28.53 10.36
N GLU A 621 -10.15 -29.48 9.43
CA GLU A 621 -8.84 -29.88 8.90
C GLU A 621 -8.14 -28.75 8.14
N ARG A 622 -8.88 -27.92 7.40
CA ARG A 622 -8.29 -26.75 6.70
C ARG A 622 -7.76 -25.74 7.70
N PHE A 623 -8.45 -25.49 8.81
CA PHE A 623 -7.94 -24.63 9.88
C PHE A 623 -6.69 -25.19 10.54
N GLU A 624 -6.61 -26.50 10.76
CA GLU A 624 -5.36 -27.12 11.25
C GLU A 624 -4.22 -26.96 10.26
N THR A 625 -4.49 -27.14 8.97
CA THR A 625 -3.49 -26.97 7.90
C THR A 625 -3.02 -25.52 7.83
N ILE A 626 -3.95 -24.55 7.83
CA ILE A 626 -3.64 -23.11 7.85
C ILE A 626 -2.80 -22.76 9.10
N GLY A 627 -3.17 -23.27 10.27
CA GLY A 627 -2.43 -23.01 11.50
C GLY A 627 -1.01 -23.60 11.47
N ASN A 628 -0.86 -24.82 10.95
CA ASN A 628 0.43 -25.52 10.89
C ASN A 628 1.36 -24.92 9.82
N ASP A 629 0.85 -24.73 8.61
CA ASP A 629 1.67 -24.39 7.43
C ASP A 629 1.88 -22.88 7.31
N MET A 630 0.91 -22.07 7.72
CA MET A 630 0.96 -20.60 7.62
C MET A 630 1.28 -19.93 8.95
N GLY A 631 1.34 -20.70 10.04
CA GLY A 631 1.68 -20.21 11.37
C GLY A 631 0.59 -19.32 11.98
N ILE A 632 -0.68 -19.47 11.59
CA ILE A 632 -1.78 -18.62 12.09
C ILE A 632 -2.45 -19.29 13.30
N GLY A 633 -2.11 -18.85 14.52
CA GLY A 633 -2.62 -19.44 15.76
C GLY A 633 -4.15 -19.46 15.87
N GLN A 634 -4.82 -18.38 15.43
CA GLN A 634 -6.29 -18.30 15.48
C GLN A 634 -6.98 -19.43 14.71
N ALA A 635 -6.37 -19.98 13.66
CA ALA A 635 -6.90 -21.12 12.92
C ALA A 635 -7.00 -22.36 13.83
N HIS A 636 -5.95 -22.66 14.61
CA HIS A 636 -5.98 -23.75 15.58
C HIS A 636 -7.01 -23.54 16.69
N PHE A 637 -7.20 -22.29 17.13
CA PHE A 637 -8.25 -21.98 18.09
C PHE A 637 -9.64 -22.26 17.49
N MET A 638 -9.92 -21.77 16.28
CA MET A 638 -11.20 -21.99 15.60
C MET A 638 -11.49 -23.47 15.32
N ALA A 639 -10.48 -24.26 14.93
CA ALA A 639 -10.61 -25.71 14.74
C ALA A 639 -11.06 -26.41 16.05
N ARG A 640 -10.42 -26.08 17.18
CA ARG A 640 -10.78 -26.64 18.50
C ARG A 640 -12.19 -26.22 18.91
N THR A 641 -12.56 -24.96 18.71
CA THR A 641 -13.92 -24.47 19.00
C THR A 641 -14.96 -25.21 18.16
N LEU A 642 -14.74 -25.37 16.86
CA LEU A 642 -15.67 -26.11 15.99
C LEU A 642 -15.79 -27.58 16.35
N ARG A 643 -14.75 -28.24 16.88
CA ARG A 643 -14.86 -29.62 17.38
C ARG A 643 -15.69 -29.72 18.66
N ASN A 644 -15.60 -28.72 19.53
CA ASN A 644 -16.19 -28.76 20.87
C ASN A 644 -17.61 -28.20 20.95
N THR A 645 -18.11 -27.53 19.91
CA THR A 645 -19.42 -26.85 19.96
C THR A 645 -20.52 -27.76 19.39
N CYS A 646 -21.38 -28.34 20.25
CA CYS A 646 -22.45 -29.25 19.82
C CYS A 646 -23.64 -28.60 19.09
N ALA A 647 -23.82 -27.29 19.24
CA ALA A 647 -24.87 -26.53 18.57
C ALA A 647 -24.25 -25.39 17.76
N PRO A 648 -24.85 -24.96 16.63
CA PRO A 648 -24.49 -23.68 16.03
C PRO A 648 -24.60 -22.60 17.11
N VAL A 649 -23.58 -21.75 17.28
CA VAL A 649 -23.65 -20.63 18.23
C VAL A 649 -24.94 -19.84 17.95
N PRO A 650 -25.89 -19.78 18.92
CA PRO A 650 -27.27 -19.34 18.69
C PRO A 650 -27.36 -17.93 18.16
#